data_AF-A0A1Y1IQK9-F1
#
_entry.id   AF-A0A1Y1IQK9-F1
#
_cell.length_a   1.000
_cell.length_b   1.000
_cell.length_c   1.000
_cell.angle_alpha   90.00
_cell.angle_beta   90.00
_cell.angle_gamma   90.00
#
_symmetry.space_group_name_H-M   'P 1'
#
loop_
_entity.id
_entity.type
_entity.pdbx_description
1 polymer ?
#
loop_
_entity_poly.entity_id
_entity_poly.type
_entity_poly.pdbx_seq_one_letter_code
_entity_poly.pdbx_strand_id
1 'polypeptide(L)'
;MAASSRGAILGLALLAPTLAATELTVCAADEDDAYDELEQIEELDVEGAANMEGDERSDSDSSISDMEGDDPEDESPDQTNVILTKLAAVRSDATRRLYRANRKDYQRFWERRHLLKAGTTVSCAAVTKAGVGKFVVAKRKRSHSWLNNHMKAFQWVFRAYKRPADATVPDLRRLAVVEDTMKFAKEKSANRAKDEYEDRQKGLSAGYSPQEYCQISEYWLNMLRKGHKGDSREPPPFTALQLRADFLWLNTALGRGQDAYNRQLPDQFVYNMPYVGPDQADVFATVTRNGKTNKNARAEFIGALRNRNVMICCVGAEAMRTIWRFHIEKNPSTSSPDFSSKQSWYDTPVAPGRATKKNPHGHLTYNTYYKYFRAAFEANNISSDKVVHAGRGHGTRAAAAAGADPRELQSLGRWTYANFDMSYLTSLPPKALVIQAGVNKDDTRGRPLLKSYIVPRGRVQPPDELLQLLLPWLDAALAAIKERNVRGRASDRDLAAEGVLLRWKKERVIFLQDAAVLWSAYQDLTIYQLPVFKHPKWEPFRQEVLAMCERYKDLAVDEVDDSILPAEVATALIALEERIIALHDQLAEVRAQENAGSREREEGLRSAVEELGRKMDQLTQQVAAAAPTVCTACGHRHEAPAPSQAEVGGGSGGASTSGAANIPPAAGAGRSAQVRRDEPNVPATVTYDLGGVKSVRDVVDLFERDDPTGRRSLLWMEENGPKNWRAQQKIPRQRFDDIKVIYDGVCALAIYRRRTVETAANLLEDLQRRERFSFRQLRLFIRKKRVEAKERHKEAVEEVKEARIERDFGEMLSAECSP
;
A
#
# COMPACT_ATOMS: atom_id res chain seq x y z
N MET A 1 -50.09 -55.27 -25.96
CA MET A 1 -49.85 -53.87 -26.41
C MET A 1 -48.76 -53.28 -25.53
N ALA A 2 -47.78 -52.55 -26.10
CA ALA A 2 -46.69 -51.74 -25.50
C ALA A 2 -46.12 -52.17 -24.11
N ALA A 3 -44.90 -52.71 -23.97
CA ALA A 3 -43.56 -52.07 -24.13
C ALA A 3 -43.20 -51.12 -22.94
N SER A 4 -42.00 -51.13 -22.32
CA SER A 4 -40.74 -51.87 -22.58
C SER A 4 -39.88 -52.06 -21.30
N SER A 5 -39.10 -53.15 -21.29
CA SER A 5 -37.86 -53.55 -20.57
C SER A 5 -37.14 -52.54 -19.64
N ARG A 6 -36.57 -52.91 -18.46
CA ARG A 6 -35.35 -53.75 -18.23
C ARG A 6 -34.18 -53.41 -19.19
N GLY A 7 -32.92 -53.17 -18.81
CA GLY A 7 -32.24 -53.05 -17.52
C GLY A 7 -30.71 -53.27 -17.71
N ALA A 8 -29.90 -52.72 -16.78
CA ALA A 8 -28.53 -53.15 -16.44
C ALA A 8 -27.31 -52.93 -17.39
N ILE A 9 -26.16 -52.71 -16.73
CA ILE A 9 -24.75 -53.00 -17.11
C ILE A 9 -23.85 -51.89 -17.72
N LEU A 10 -22.62 -51.89 -17.17
CA LEU A 10 -21.42 -51.07 -17.33
C LEU A 10 -20.97 -50.75 -18.76
N GLY A 11 -20.20 -49.65 -18.91
CA GLY A 11 -19.07 -49.62 -19.85
C GLY A 11 -18.57 -48.24 -20.31
N LEU A 12 -17.29 -47.96 -20.05
CA LEU A 12 -16.40 -47.05 -20.81
C LEU A 12 -16.72 -45.53 -20.85
N ALA A 13 -16.13 -44.82 -19.88
CA ALA A 13 -14.98 -43.90 -20.05
C ALA A 13 -14.99 -42.73 -21.06
N LEU A 14 -14.17 -41.72 -20.70
CA LEU A 14 -13.71 -40.57 -21.49
C LEU A 14 -14.70 -39.41 -21.71
N LEU A 15 -14.66 -38.41 -20.82
CA LEU A 15 -14.07 -37.09 -21.12
C LEU A 15 -14.07 -36.20 -19.86
N ALA A 16 -12.88 -35.89 -19.36
CA ALA A 16 -12.64 -34.90 -18.31
C ALA A 16 -12.51 -33.48 -18.93
N PRO A 17 -12.42 -32.39 -18.14
CA PRO A 17 -13.04 -31.12 -18.50
C PRO A 17 -12.13 -30.18 -19.31
N THR A 18 -12.75 -29.38 -20.19
CA THR A 18 -12.11 -28.22 -20.81
C THR A 18 -13.07 -27.01 -20.86
N LEU A 19 -12.48 -25.81 -20.83
CA LEU A 19 -13.12 -24.51 -21.11
C LEU A 19 -14.15 -23.97 -20.09
N ALA A 20 -13.62 -23.50 -18.94
CA ALA A 20 -14.21 -22.40 -18.17
C ALA A 20 -13.13 -21.50 -17.53
N ALA A 21 -12.05 -21.26 -18.26
CA ALA A 21 -10.97 -20.36 -17.88
C ALA A 21 -10.46 -19.60 -19.11
N THR A 22 -11.22 -18.58 -19.53
CA THR A 22 -10.80 -17.63 -20.57
C THR A 22 -11.21 -16.22 -20.18
N GLU A 23 -10.18 -15.38 -20.03
CA GLU A 23 -10.15 -13.95 -20.35
C GLU A 23 -11.15 -13.01 -19.65
N LEU A 24 -10.62 -12.33 -18.65
CA LEU A 24 -11.00 -10.94 -18.36
C LEU A 24 -9.73 -10.10 -18.16
N THR A 25 -8.90 -10.11 -19.20
CA THR A 25 -7.70 -9.29 -19.32
C THR A 25 -8.13 -7.85 -19.61
N VAL A 26 -8.10 -6.99 -18.60
CA VAL A 26 -8.27 -5.54 -18.78
C VAL A 26 -6.92 -4.88 -18.57
N CYS A 27 -6.49 -4.11 -19.57
CA CYS A 27 -5.17 -3.52 -19.68
C CYS A 27 -4.77 -2.72 -18.43
N ALA A 28 -3.70 -3.15 -17.78
CA ALA A 28 -2.96 -2.38 -16.79
C ALA A 28 -1.53 -2.17 -17.34
N ALA A 29 -1.32 -1.03 -17.98
CA ALA A 29 -0.03 -0.55 -18.46
C ALA A 29 0.06 0.98 -18.28
N ASP A 30 1.28 1.48 -18.15
CA ASP A 30 1.69 2.90 -18.08
C ASP A 30 1.44 3.69 -16.77
N GLU A 31 2.08 3.32 -15.65
CA GLU A 31 2.44 4.27 -14.55
C GLU A 31 3.79 3.95 -13.85
N ASP A 32 4.79 3.36 -14.53
CA ASP A 32 6.02 2.85 -13.86
C ASP A 32 7.20 3.85 -13.64
N ASP A 33 7.24 5.02 -14.30
CA ASP A 33 8.42 5.91 -14.33
C ASP A 33 8.46 7.04 -13.26
N ALA A 34 7.99 6.82 -12.01
CA ALA A 34 7.81 7.93 -11.06
C ALA A 34 8.07 7.71 -9.55
N TYR A 35 8.70 6.60 -9.11
CA TYR A 35 8.62 6.19 -7.69
C TYR A 35 9.92 6.01 -6.87
N ASP A 36 11.10 6.33 -7.38
CA ASP A 36 12.37 6.15 -6.64
C ASP A 36 12.70 7.21 -5.56
N GLU A 37 12.03 8.37 -5.53
CA GLU A 37 12.51 9.53 -4.74
C GLU A 37 11.89 9.72 -3.33
N LEU A 38 11.22 8.71 -2.77
CA LEU A 38 10.51 8.85 -1.49
C LEU A 38 11.31 8.47 -0.22
N GLU A 39 12.52 7.93 -0.37
CA GLU A 39 13.25 7.29 0.74
C GLU A 39 14.05 8.26 1.66
N GLN A 40 14.45 9.44 1.18
CA GLN A 40 15.51 10.25 1.81
C GLN A 40 15.06 11.37 2.79
N ILE A 41 13.78 11.50 3.15
CA ILE A 41 13.23 12.80 3.68
C ILE A 41 12.59 12.72 5.09
N GLU A 42 13.07 11.86 6.00
CA GLU A 42 12.53 11.78 7.37
C GLU A 42 13.54 12.04 8.51
N GLU A 43 14.77 12.46 8.22
CA GLU A 43 15.83 12.67 9.25
C GLU A 43 15.75 13.98 10.07
N LEU A 44 14.91 14.97 9.72
CA LEU A 44 15.01 16.34 10.27
C LEU A 44 13.76 16.92 10.95
N ASP A 45 12.63 16.21 10.99
CA ASP A 45 11.31 16.79 11.33
C ASP A 45 11.02 16.88 12.86
N VAL A 46 12.02 17.25 13.69
CA VAL A 46 11.83 17.54 15.14
C VAL A 46 12.40 18.90 15.60
N GLU A 47 13.49 19.41 15.01
CA GLU A 47 14.15 20.62 15.53
C GLU A 47 13.56 21.96 15.02
N GLY A 48 12.88 21.95 13.87
CA GLY A 48 12.45 23.16 13.16
C GLY A 48 11.35 24.02 13.81
N ALA A 49 10.89 23.70 15.01
CA ALA A 49 9.73 24.34 15.65
C ALA A 49 10.06 25.47 16.65
N ALA A 50 11.35 25.67 17.00
CA ALA A 50 11.74 26.57 18.10
C ALA A 50 12.13 28.00 17.68
N ASN A 51 12.64 28.21 16.46
CA ASN A 51 13.28 29.48 16.06
C ASN A 51 12.54 30.20 14.91
N MET A 52 11.57 31.06 15.23
CA MET A 52 11.11 32.16 14.35
C MET A 52 10.52 33.34 15.16
N GLU A 53 11.37 34.10 15.83
CA GLU A 53 11.13 35.51 16.22
C GLU A 53 12.40 36.34 15.92
N GLY A 54 12.24 37.62 15.56
CA GLY A 54 13.28 38.48 14.95
C GLY A 54 13.46 38.18 13.45
N ASP A 55 13.33 39.11 12.52
CA ASP A 55 13.93 40.45 12.48
C ASP A 55 13.07 41.38 11.59
N GLU A 56 12.92 42.65 11.96
CA GLU A 56 12.17 43.66 11.20
C GLU A 56 13.16 44.59 10.48
N ARG A 57 12.92 44.86 9.18
CA ARG A 57 13.48 46.05 8.53
C ARG A 57 12.58 46.58 7.43
N SER A 58 12.52 47.91 7.40
CA SER A 58 11.78 48.73 6.45
C SER A 58 12.25 48.51 5.01
N ASP A 59 11.39 48.82 4.04
CA ASP A 59 11.66 49.93 3.10
C ASP A 59 10.39 50.27 2.31
N SER A 60 10.45 51.40 1.59
CA SER A 60 9.31 52.26 1.30
C SER A 60 8.64 52.07 -0.06
N ASP A 61 7.32 52.21 -0.03
CA ASP A 61 6.48 53.05 -0.91
C ASP A 61 6.70 53.02 -2.44
N SER A 62 5.73 52.45 -3.16
CA SER A 62 5.25 53.01 -4.43
C SER A 62 3.84 52.47 -4.75
N SER A 63 2.92 53.40 -5.02
CA SER A 63 1.51 53.16 -5.32
C SER A 63 1.26 52.56 -6.71
N ILE A 64 0.28 51.66 -6.83
CA ILE A 64 -0.46 51.44 -8.08
C ILE A 64 -1.93 51.07 -7.75
N SER A 65 -2.84 51.57 -8.57
CA SER A 65 -4.27 51.71 -8.31
C SER A 65 -5.13 50.48 -8.63
N ASP A 66 -6.16 50.31 -7.81
CA ASP A 66 -7.54 49.87 -8.11
C ASP A 66 -7.83 49.10 -9.41
N MET A 67 -8.33 47.87 -9.24
CA MET A 67 -9.46 47.35 -10.04
C MET A 67 -10.36 46.48 -9.17
N GLU A 68 -11.54 47.02 -8.85
CA GLU A 68 -12.78 46.27 -8.65
C GLU A 68 -13.20 45.65 -10.00
N GLY A 69 -13.96 44.57 -10.13
CA GLY A 69 -14.55 43.63 -9.16
C GLY A 69 -15.18 42.45 -9.93
N ASP A 70 -15.91 41.57 -9.23
CA ASP A 70 -17.02 40.70 -9.70
C ASP A 70 -17.01 39.34 -8.97
N ASP A 71 -17.73 39.29 -7.85
CA ASP A 71 -18.19 38.04 -7.21
C ASP A 71 -19.51 37.59 -7.87
N PRO A 72 -19.73 36.27 -8.03
CA PRO A 72 -21.08 35.73 -7.96
C PRO A 72 -21.25 34.61 -6.92
N GLU A 73 -22.23 34.87 -6.07
CA GLU A 73 -23.20 33.94 -5.48
C GLU A 73 -22.87 33.16 -4.20
N ASP A 74 -23.91 33.07 -3.37
CA ASP A 74 -23.89 32.88 -1.93
C ASP A 74 -24.51 31.51 -1.57
N GLU A 75 -23.70 30.62 -0.99
CA GLU A 75 -24.17 29.37 -0.40
C GLU A 75 -23.68 29.24 1.05
N SER A 76 -24.62 28.91 1.95
CA SER A 76 -24.46 28.95 3.41
C SER A 76 -23.13 28.35 3.94
N PRO A 77 -22.46 29.03 4.90
CA PRO A 77 -21.19 28.58 5.51
C PRO A 77 -21.18 27.17 6.11
N ASP A 78 -22.35 26.61 6.43
CA ASP A 78 -22.48 25.41 7.24
C ASP A 78 -22.03 24.12 6.51
N GLN A 79 -22.38 23.97 5.22
CA GLN A 79 -22.02 22.76 4.46
C GLN A 79 -20.50 22.61 4.27
N THR A 80 -19.80 23.72 4.05
CA THR A 80 -18.34 23.76 3.92
C THR A 80 -17.66 23.34 5.23
N ASN A 81 -18.19 23.79 6.37
CA ASN A 81 -17.72 23.36 7.69
C ASN A 81 -17.95 21.86 7.95
N VAL A 82 -19.09 21.30 7.54
CA VAL A 82 -19.36 19.85 7.66
C VAL A 82 -18.37 19.00 6.84
N ILE A 83 -18.05 19.40 5.60
CA ILE A 83 -17.09 18.67 4.75
C ILE A 83 -15.66 18.78 5.32
N LEU A 84 -15.24 19.98 5.74
CA LEU A 84 -13.94 20.19 6.40
C LEU A 84 -13.83 19.40 7.71
N THR A 85 -14.93 19.24 8.46
CA THR A 85 -14.98 18.46 9.70
C THR A 85 -14.83 16.96 9.42
N LYS A 86 -15.52 16.43 8.41
CA LYS A 86 -15.38 15.03 7.96
C LYS A 86 -13.96 14.73 7.42
N LEU A 87 -13.37 15.64 6.63
CA LEU A 87 -11.97 15.50 6.17
C LEU A 87 -10.93 15.69 7.28
N ALA A 88 -11.23 16.48 8.31
CA ALA A 88 -10.36 16.63 9.48
C ALA A 88 -10.42 15.41 10.42
N ALA A 89 -11.53 14.65 10.45
CA ALA A 89 -11.63 13.44 11.28
C ALA A 89 -10.68 12.30 10.84
N VAL A 90 -10.20 12.32 9.59
CA VAL A 90 -9.38 11.25 8.98
C VAL A 90 -7.87 11.41 9.28
N ARG A 91 -7.44 12.48 9.97
CA ARG A 91 -6.00 12.77 10.20
C ARG A 91 -5.67 13.08 11.65
N SER A 92 -4.51 12.59 12.08
CA SER A 92 -3.99 12.81 13.44
C SER A 92 -3.83 14.30 13.76
N ASP A 93 -4.03 14.63 15.04
CA ASP A 93 -3.92 15.98 15.58
C ASP A 93 -2.61 16.69 15.23
N ALA A 94 -1.50 15.96 15.21
CA ALA A 94 -0.19 16.48 14.82
C ALA A 94 -0.20 16.95 13.35
N THR A 95 -0.71 16.13 12.42
CA THR A 95 -0.86 16.50 11.01
C THR A 95 -1.80 17.69 10.85
N ARG A 96 -2.91 17.73 11.59
CA ARG A 96 -3.86 18.87 11.58
C ARG A 96 -3.20 20.17 12.05
N ARG A 97 -2.40 20.13 13.13
CA ARG A 97 -1.63 21.29 13.62
C ARG A 97 -0.60 21.76 12.59
N LEU A 98 0.17 20.84 11.99
CA LEU A 98 1.15 21.15 10.94
C LEU A 98 0.51 21.83 9.72
N TYR A 99 -0.58 21.27 9.19
CA TYR A 99 -1.24 21.85 8.00
C TYR A 99 -1.87 23.22 8.29
N ARG A 100 -2.39 23.44 9.50
CA ARG A 100 -2.85 24.76 9.95
C ARG A 100 -1.71 25.77 10.03
N ALA A 101 -0.53 25.37 10.53
CA ALA A 101 0.65 26.23 10.60
C ALA A 101 1.15 26.62 9.20
N ASN A 102 1.29 25.65 8.29
CA ASN A 102 1.76 25.88 6.92
C ASN A 102 0.76 26.73 6.11
N ARG A 103 -0.55 26.59 6.34
CA ARG A 103 -1.58 27.49 5.79
C ARG A 103 -1.43 28.93 6.34
N LYS A 104 -1.13 29.09 7.63
CA LYS A 104 -0.88 30.42 8.21
C LYS A 104 0.37 31.11 7.65
N ASP A 105 1.48 30.40 7.37
CA ASP A 105 2.63 31.03 6.69
C ASP A 105 2.31 31.43 5.24
N TYR A 106 1.51 30.63 4.52
CA TYR A 106 1.02 30.99 3.19
C TYR A 106 0.13 32.25 3.22
N GLN A 107 -0.78 32.36 4.18
CA GLN A 107 -1.56 33.57 4.41
C GLN A 107 -0.66 34.79 4.71
N ARG A 108 0.23 34.67 5.70
CA ARG A 108 1.21 35.71 6.07
C ARG A 108 2.14 36.12 4.93
N PHE A 109 2.35 35.28 3.92
CA PHE A 109 3.14 35.61 2.74
C PHE A 109 2.40 36.57 1.80
N TRP A 110 1.09 36.44 1.65
CA TRP A 110 0.29 37.36 0.82
C TRP A 110 -0.07 38.65 1.55
N GLU A 111 -0.35 38.58 2.85
CA GLU A 111 -0.51 39.75 3.72
C GLU A 111 0.74 40.65 3.63
N ARG A 112 1.95 40.07 3.76
CA ARG A 112 3.25 40.77 3.59
C ARG A 112 3.57 41.22 2.16
N ARG A 113 2.75 40.86 1.17
CA ARG A 113 2.88 41.35 -0.20
C ARG A 113 1.75 42.30 -0.60
N HIS A 114 0.93 42.72 0.36
CA HIS A 114 -0.23 43.61 0.17
C HIS A 114 -1.28 43.09 -0.84
N LEU A 115 -1.19 41.82 -1.23
CA LEU A 115 -2.13 41.14 -2.13
C LEU A 115 -3.33 40.54 -1.37
N LEU A 116 -3.37 40.72 -0.06
CA LEU A 116 -4.46 40.41 0.88
C LEU A 116 -4.39 41.44 2.01
N LYS A 117 -5.53 42.06 2.39
CA LYS A 117 -5.58 43.00 3.52
C LYS A 117 -5.21 42.29 4.83
N ALA A 118 -4.51 42.99 5.73
CA ALA A 118 -4.08 42.41 7.01
C ALA A 118 -5.30 41.96 7.84
N GLY A 119 -5.27 40.73 8.37
CA GLY A 119 -6.39 40.15 9.10
C GLY A 119 -7.46 39.49 8.22
N THR A 120 -7.41 39.62 6.89
CA THR A 120 -8.30 38.89 5.99
C THR A 120 -8.03 37.40 6.08
N THR A 121 -9.01 36.64 6.59
CA THR A 121 -8.90 35.18 6.62
C THR A 121 -8.90 34.64 5.21
N VAL A 122 -7.75 34.13 4.77
CA VAL A 122 -7.57 33.49 3.46
C VAL A 122 -8.50 32.28 3.40
N SER A 123 -9.63 32.42 2.70
CA SER A 123 -10.59 31.32 2.51
C SER A 123 -9.91 30.14 1.81
N CYS A 124 -10.49 28.95 1.90
CA CYS A 124 -9.89 27.78 1.28
C CYS A 124 -9.78 27.88 -0.27
N ALA A 125 -10.44 28.86 -0.90
CA ALA A 125 -10.34 29.15 -2.34
C ALA A 125 -8.99 29.72 -2.78
N ALA A 126 -8.30 30.47 -1.91
CA ALA A 126 -7.13 31.27 -2.30
C ALA A 126 -5.81 30.48 -2.44
N VAL A 127 -5.84 29.16 -2.26
CA VAL A 127 -4.71 28.26 -2.62
C VAL A 127 -4.80 27.90 -4.11
N THR A 128 -4.51 28.88 -4.97
CA THR A 128 -4.54 28.70 -6.44
C THR A 128 -3.24 28.09 -6.96
N LYS A 129 -3.27 27.45 -8.14
CA LYS A 129 -2.05 26.91 -8.81
C LYS A 129 -0.96 27.98 -8.94
N ALA A 130 -1.34 29.17 -9.41
CA ALA A 130 -0.43 30.30 -9.59
C ALA A 130 0.09 30.84 -8.24
N GLY A 131 -0.76 30.91 -7.21
CA GLY A 131 -0.35 31.34 -5.88
C GLY A 131 0.64 30.36 -5.22
N VAL A 132 0.38 29.07 -5.33
CA VAL A 132 1.28 28.00 -4.88
C VAL A 132 2.65 28.11 -5.56
N GLY A 133 2.69 28.26 -6.90
CA GLY A 133 3.93 28.48 -7.63
C GLY A 133 4.70 29.73 -7.16
N LYS A 134 4.02 30.87 -7.04
CA LYS A 134 4.60 32.14 -6.55
C LYS A 134 5.16 32.00 -5.12
N PHE A 135 4.48 31.29 -4.22
CA PHE A 135 4.97 31.02 -2.86
C PHE A 135 6.20 30.13 -2.86
N VAL A 136 6.15 28.99 -3.58
CA VAL A 136 7.25 28.02 -3.64
C VAL A 136 8.51 28.64 -4.22
N VAL A 137 8.42 29.40 -5.32
CA VAL A 137 9.56 30.12 -5.92
C VAL A 137 10.12 31.21 -4.99
N ALA A 138 9.28 31.92 -4.24
CA ALA A 138 9.73 32.89 -3.25
C ALA A 138 10.43 32.21 -2.05
N LYS A 139 10.05 30.97 -1.72
CA LYS A 139 10.62 30.17 -0.64
C LYS A 139 11.72 29.19 -1.12
N ARG A 140 12.15 29.23 -2.38
CA ARG A 140 13.16 28.33 -2.99
C ARG A 140 14.50 28.18 -2.25
N LYS A 141 14.83 29.10 -1.35
CA LYS A 141 16.02 29.00 -0.49
C LYS A 141 15.85 28.05 0.71
N ARG A 142 14.61 27.65 1.06
CA ARG A 142 14.27 26.70 2.15
C ARG A 142 14.59 25.25 1.74
N SER A 143 14.62 24.35 2.73
CA SER A 143 14.92 22.93 2.51
C SER A 143 13.79 22.19 1.80
N HIS A 144 14.12 21.06 1.17
CA HIS A 144 13.14 20.21 0.49
C HIS A 144 12.03 19.71 1.44
N SER A 145 12.34 19.30 2.67
CA SER A 145 11.32 18.88 3.65
C SER A 145 10.33 20.02 3.96
N TRP A 146 10.83 21.25 4.18
CA TRP A 146 10.00 22.41 4.49
C TRP A 146 9.00 22.71 3.35
N LEU A 147 9.48 22.70 2.10
CA LEU A 147 8.62 22.88 0.93
C LEU A 147 7.64 21.71 0.76
N ASN A 148 8.09 20.46 0.91
CA ASN A 148 7.22 19.28 0.84
C ASN A 148 6.10 19.32 1.89
N ASN A 149 6.38 19.75 3.12
CA ASN A 149 5.38 19.87 4.18
C ASN A 149 4.36 20.99 3.90
N HIS A 150 4.77 22.09 3.26
CA HIS A 150 3.84 23.08 2.72
C HIS A 150 3.01 22.51 1.57
N MET A 151 3.63 21.77 0.64
CA MET A 151 2.91 21.15 -0.48
C MET A 151 1.89 20.10 -0.03
N LYS A 152 2.20 19.29 0.99
CA LYS A 152 1.23 18.38 1.65
C LYS A 152 0.02 19.14 2.19
N ALA A 153 0.25 20.28 2.85
CA ALA A 153 -0.81 21.13 3.39
C ALA A 153 -1.65 21.80 2.28
N PHE A 154 -1.01 22.36 1.24
CA PHE A 154 -1.68 22.99 0.11
C PHE A 154 -2.49 21.97 -0.68
N GLN A 155 -1.94 20.78 -0.96
CA GLN A 155 -2.65 19.70 -1.62
C GLN A 155 -3.87 19.23 -0.82
N TRP A 156 -3.79 19.26 0.52
CA TRP A 156 -4.92 18.95 1.39
C TRP A 156 -6.01 20.03 1.34
N VAL A 157 -5.66 21.32 1.48
CA VAL A 157 -6.63 22.43 1.33
C VAL A 157 -7.28 22.41 -0.05
N PHE A 158 -6.48 22.21 -1.11
CA PHE A 158 -6.93 22.15 -2.48
C PHE A 158 -7.89 20.95 -2.72
N ARG A 159 -7.61 19.78 -2.13
CA ARG A 159 -8.52 18.61 -2.15
C ARG A 159 -9.79 18.81 -1.32
N ALA A 160 -9.78 19.69 -0.33
CA ALA A 160 -10.91 19.92 0.58
C ALA A 160 -11.90 20.98 0.09
N TYR A 161 -11.63 21.66 -1.03
CA TYR A 161 -12.52 22.69 -1.57
C TYR A 161 -13.64 22.09 -2.45
N LYS A 162 -14.84 22.70 -2.39
CA LYS A 162 -16.01 22.32 -3.19
C LYS A 162 -15.68 22.48 -4.68
N ARG A 163 -16.10 21.53 -5.53
CA ARG A 163 -15.88 21.53 -6.98
C ARG A 163 -17.09 20.91 -7.69
N PRO A 164 -17.28 21.18 -9.00
CA PRO A 164 -18.10 20.31 -9.85
C PRO A 164 -17.67 18.85 -9.72
N ALA A 165 -18.62 17.92 -9.78
CA ALA A 165 -18.38 16.49 -9.58
C ALA A 165 -17.38 15.86 -10.57
N ASP A 166 -17.12 16.55 -11.67
CA ASP A 166 -16.26 16.10 -12.78
C ASP A 166 -14.83 16.67 -12.73
N ALA A 167 -14.54 17.60 -11.81
CA ALA A 167 -13.27 18.31 -11.79
C ALA A 167 -12.13 17.46 -11.19
N THR A 168 -11.23 16.99 -12.05
CA THR A 168 -10.01 16.31 -11.61
C THR A 168 -9.18 17.19 -10.65
N VAL A 169 -8.55 16.55 -9.66
CA VAL A 169 -7.65 17.25 -8.73
C VAL A 169 -6.23 17.11 -9.23
N PRO A 170 -5.64 18.12 -9.90
CA PRO A 170 -4.22 18.07 -10.23
C PRO A 170 -3.38 17.97 -8.96
N ASP A 171 -2.33 17.15 -9.01
CA ASP A 171 -1.28 17.20 -8.01
C ASP A 171 -0.50 18.50 -8.21
N LEU A 172 -0.50 19.36 -7.19
CA LEU A 172 0.17 20.64 -7.21
C LEU A 172 1.70 20.49 -7.32
N ARG A 173 2.25 19.29 -7.06
CA ARG A 173 3.67 18.99 -7.31
C ARG A 173 4.00 18.82 -8.79
N ARG A 174 3.06 18.34 -9.62
CA ARG A 174 3.20 18.23 -11.09
C ARG A 174 2.98 19.57 -11.82
N LEU A 175 3.00 20.70 -11.09
CA LEU A 175 3.12 22.02 -11.70
C LEU A 175 4.61 22.24 -11.95
N ALA A 176 5.03 22.41 -13.21
CA ALA A 176 6.46 22.52 -13.59
C ALA A 176 7.26 23.48 -12.68
N VAL A 177 6.71 24.66 -12.36
CA VAL A 177 7.34 25.64 -11.46
C VAL A 177 7.56 25.13 -10.02
N VAL A 178 6.67 24.26 -9.52
CA VAL A 178 6.81 23.61 -8.20
C VAL A 178 7.82 22.47 -8.30
N GLU A 179 7.74 21.66 -9.35
CA GLU A 179 8.64 20.54 -9.63
C GLU A 179 10.10 20.99 -9.75
N ASP A 180 10.37 21.99 -10.61
CA ASP A 180 11.67 22.63 -10.77
C ASP A 180 12.20 23.19 -9.45
N THR A 181 11.35 23.85 -8.66
CA THR A 181 11.77 24.42 -7.37
C THR A 181 12.03 23.33 -6.32
N MET A 182 11.26 22.24 -6.34
CA MET A 182 11.47 21.08 -5.46
C MET A 182 12.77 20.36 -5.82
N LYS A 183 13.04 20.17 -7.13
CA LYS A 183 14.30 19.63 -7.65
C LYS A 183 15.49 20.52 -7.25
N PHE A 184 15.41 21.83 -7.49
CA PHE A 184 16.42 22.79 -7.03
C PHE A 184 16.64 22.73 -5.51
N ALA A 185 15.57 22.56 -4.71
CA ALA A 185 15.70 22.42 -3.27
C ALA A 185 16.34 21.09 -2.84
N LYS A 186 16.14 19.99 -3.59
CA LYS A 186 16.87 18.72 -3.41
C LYS A 186 18.35 18.89 -3.75
N GLU A 187 18.66 19.37 -4.95
CA GLU A 187 20.03 19.63 -5.41
C GLU A 187 20.78 20.56 -4.46
N LYS A 188 20.14 21.64 -4.00
CA LYS A 188 20.69 22.52 -2.97
C LYS A 188 20.92 21.79 -1.65
N SER A 189 20.02 20.89 -1.23
CA SER A 189 20.21 20.14 0.02
C SER A 189 21.38 19.15 -0.10
N ALA A 190 21.55 18.50 -1.26
CA ALA A 190 22.68 17.62 -1.54
C ALA A 190 24.02 18.39 -1.65
N ASN A 191 24.03 19.55 -2.32
CA ASN A 191 25.19 20.43 -2.38
C ASN A 191 25.55 20.97 -0.99
N ARG A 192 24.56 21.41 -0.20
CA ARG A 192 24.79 21.81 1.18
C ARG A 192 25.37 20.67 2.03
N ALA A 193 24.85 19.45 1.90
CA ALA A 193 25.40 18.28 2.58
C ALA A 193 26.87 18.01 2.17
N LYS A 194 27.22 18.24 0.90
CA LYS A 194 28.61 18.17 0.40
C LYS A 194 29.49 19.29 0.98
N ASP A 195 28.98 20.52 1.06
CA ASP A 195 29.69 21.72 1.52
C ASP A 195 29.86 21.76 3.05
N GLU A 196 28.88 21.22 3.79
CA GLU A 196 28.92 21.00 5.26
C GLU A 196 29.72 19.73 5.63
N TYR A 197 30.30 19.04 4.65
CA TYR A 197 31.03 17.77 4.81
C TYR A 197 30.23 16.71 5.57
N GLU A 198 28.90 16.64 5.34
CA GLU A 198 28.07 15.59 5.92
C GLU A 198 28.60 14.21 5.54
N ASP A 199 28.70 13.32 6.54
CA ASP A 199 29.19 11.96 6.36
C ASP A 199 28.41 11.23 5.27
N ARG A 200 29.14 10.78 4.24
CA ARG A 200 28.61 10.14 3.03
C ARG A 200 28.31 8.65 3.22
N GLN A 201 28.67 8.06 4.36
CA GLN A 201 28.33 6.69 4.72
C GLN A 201 27.06 6.57 5.59
N LYS A 202 26.46 7.71 5.99
CA LYS A 202 25.13 7.76 6.62
C LYS A 202 24.14 6.88 5.86
N GLY A 203 23.42 6.03 6.59
CA GLY A 203 22.43 5.10 6.03
C GLY A 203 22.93 3.66 5.83
N LEU A 204 24.16 3.47 5.34
CA LEU A 204 24.76 2.13 5.23
C LEU A 204 25.32 1.67 6.58
N SER A 205 26.02 2.56 7.28
CA SER A 205 26.47 2.39 8.68
C SER A 205 25.36 2.53 9.72
N ALA A 206 24.16 2.99 9.32
CA ALA A 206 23.02 3.23 10.21
C ALA A 206 22.38 1.91 10.67
N GLY A 207 22.95 1.26 11.69
CA GLY A 207 22.47 -0.01 12.21
C GLY A 207 23.42 -0.64 13.23
N TYR A 208 23.51 -1.96 13.16
CA TYR A 208 24.37 -2.83 13.96
C TYR A 208 24.60 -4.11 13.14
N SER A 209 25.65 -4.87 13.41
CA SER A 209 25.92 -6.20 12.86
C SER A 209 25.03 -7.28 13.49
N PRO A 210 24.97 -8.51 12.93
CA PRO A 210 24.30 -9.65 13.56
C PRO A 210 24.83 -9.98 14.96
N GLN A 211 26.13 -9.74 15.21
CA GLN A 211 26.77 -9.93 16.51
C GLN A 211 26.31 -8.85 17.51
N GLU A 212 26.35 -7.58 17.10
CA GLU A 212 25.88 -6.45 17.90
C GLU A 212 24.37 -6.53 18.20
N TYR A 213 23.57 -7.12 17.29
CA TYR A 213 22.15 -7.42 17.52
C TYR A 213 21.95 -8.39 18.70
N CYS A 214 22.78 -9.43 18.80
CA CYS A 214 22.80 -10.32 19.96
C CYS A 214 23.27 -9.56 21.22
N GLN A 215 24.35 -8.78 21.12
CA GLN A 215 24.92 -8.04 22.26
C GLN A 215 23.93 -7.04 22.90
N ILE A 216 23.13 -6.31 22.11
CA ILE A 216 22.08 -5.43 22.67
C ILE A 216 20.98 -6.26 23.38
N SER A 217 20.65 -7.45 22.87
CA SER A 217 19.70 -8.36 23.53
C SER A 217 20.24 -8.87 24.87
N GLU A 218 21.52 -9.23 24.92
CA GLU A 218 22.26 -9.64 26.12
C GLU A 218 22.42 -8.50 27.12
N TYR A 219 22.72 -7.29 26.66
CA TYR A 219 22.83 -6.10 27.48
C TYR A 219 21.58 -5.92 28.33
N TRP A 220 20.38 -6.03 27.72
CA TRP A 220 19.14 -5.92 28.49
C TRP A 220 18.92 -7.05 29.49
N LEU A 221 19.27 -8.30 29.17
CA LEU A 221 19.25 -9.41 30.15
C LEU A 221 20.22 -9.15 31.32
N ASN A 222 21.40 -8.63 31.03
CA ASN A 222 22.40 -8.24 32.03
C ASN A 222 21.95 -7.06 32.91
N MET A 223 21.05 -6.20 32.45
CA MET A 223 20.44 -5.18 33.33
C MET A 223 19.50 -5.79 34.38
N LEU A 224 18.83 -6.92 34.10
CA LEU A 224 18.07 -7.64 35.13
C LEU A 224 18.99 -8.22 36.21
N ARG A 225 20.17 -8.74 35.82
CA ARG A 225 21.21 -9.24 36.75
C ARG A 225 21.75 -8.14 37.67
N LYS A 226 22.01 -6.95 37.13
CA LYS A 226 22.51 -5.79 37.91
C LYS A 226 21.46 -5.23 38.88
N GLY A 227 20.18 -5.37 38.55
CA GLY A 227 19.08 -4.65 39.19
C GLY A 227 19.09 -3.16 38.87
N HIS A 228 18.02 -2.45 39.20
CA HIS A 228 17.93 -1.00 39.02
C HIS A 228 18.43 -0.26 40.27
N LYS A 229 19.60 0.38 40.18
CA LYS A 229 20.25 1.05 41.32
C LYS A 229 19.86 2.52 41.49
N GLY A 230 18.86 3.00 40.75
CA GLY A 230 18.41 4.39 40.78
C GLY A 230 19.14 5.33 39.81
N ASP A 231 20.10 4.83 39.01
CA ASP A 231 20.63 5.62 37.89
C ASP A 231 19.53 5.80 36.84
N SER A 232 19.23 7.05 36.54
CA SER A 232 18.29 7.46 35.49
C SER A 232 18.61 6.89 34.08
N ARG A 233 19.84 6.42 33.82
CA ARG A 233 20.26 5.77 32.56
C ARG A 233 19.96 4.27 32.55
N GLU A 234 19.77 3.65 33.70
CA GLU A 234 19.36 2.24 33.81
C GLU A 234 17.82 2.15 33.78
N PRO A 235 17.21 1.25 32.99
CA PRO A 235 15.78 1.01 33.07
C PRO A 235 15.43 0.11 34.27
N PRO A 236 14.24 0.28 34.89
CA PRO A 236 13.67 -0.71 35.79
C PRO A 236 13.58 -2.12 35.15
N PRO A 237 13.59 -3.22 35.91
CA PRO A 237 13.66 -4.58 35.35
C PRO A 237 12.57 -4.92 34.33
N PHE A 238 11.31 -4.53 34.58
CA PHE A 238 10.22 -4.66 33.60
C PHE A 238 10.55 -3.88 32.31
N THR A 239 11.01 -2.63 32.46
CA THR A 239 11.37 -1.76 31.33
C THR A 239 12.56 -2.33 30.55
N ALA A 240 13.54 -2.97 31.19
CA ALA A 240 14.62 -3.68 30.50
C ALA A 240 14.09 -4.82 29.60
N LEU A 241 13.16 -5.64 30.10
CA LEU A 241 12.49 -6.69 29.30
C LEU A 241 11.62 -6.10 28.18
N GLN A 242 10.91 -5.00 28.43
CA GLN A 242 10.13 -4.28 27.44
C GLN A 242 11.02 -3.75 26.30
N LEU A 243 12.14 -3.11 26.64
CA LEU A 243 13.11 -2.58 25.68
C LEU A 243 13.79 -3.70 24.88
N ARG A 244 14.12 -4.85 25.51
CA ARG A 244 14.59 -6.04 24.80
C ARG A 244 13.55 -6.55 23.80
N ALA A 245 12.32 -6.74 24.24
CA ALA A 245 11.25 -7.24 23.38
C ALA A 245 10.97 -6.29 22.21
N ASP A 246 10.87 -4.98 22.47
CA ASP A 246 10.67 -3.99 21.42
C ASP A 246 11.88 -3.90 20.47
N PHE A 247 13.12 -3.91 20.97
CA PHE A 247 14.33 -3.89 20.12
C PHE A 247 14.36 -5.06 19.13
N LEU A 248 14.07 -6.28 19.60
CA LEU A 248 14.00 -7.46 18.75
C LEU A 248 12.81 -7.38 17.77
N TRP A 249 11.64 -6.92 18.23
CA TRP A 249 10.43 -6.77 17.41
C TRP A 249 10.56 -5.69 16.32
N LEU A 250 11.27 -4.59 16.60
CA LEU A 250 11.60 -3.56 15.60
C LEU A 250 12.44 -4.12 14.45
N ASN A 251 13.29 -5.11 14.73
CA ASN A 251 14.11 -5.79 13.74
C ASN A 251 13.30 -6.86 12.99
N THR A 252 12.69 -7.83 13.68
CA THR A 252 12.01 -8.97 13.05
C THR A 252 10.69 -8.60 12.35
N ALA A 253 9.92 -7.67 12.91
CA ALA A 253 8.61 -7.26 12.37
C ALA A 253 8.67 -5.93 11.57
N LEU A 254 9.88 -5.43 11.31
CA LEU A 254 10.16 -4.14 10.66
C LEU A 254 9.34 -2.99 11.29
N GLY A 255 9.18 -3.00 12.61
CA GLY A 255 8.43 -2.01 13.37
C GLY A 255 9.08 -0.62 13.36
N ARG A 256 8.30 0.45 13.60
CA ARG A 256 8.87 1.76 13.98
C ARG A 256 8.92 1.86 15.51
N GLY A 257 9.88 2.60 16.09
CA GLY A 257 9.90 2.82 17.55
C GLY A 257 8.54 3.31 18.10
N GLN A 258 7.88 4.23 17.38
CA GLN A 258 6.53 4.69 17.69
C GLN A 258 5.45 3.60 17.60
N ASP A 259 5.59 2.63 16.69
CA ASP A 259 4.71 1.46 16.58
C ASP A 259 4.93 0.49 17.76
N ALA A 260 6.06 0.56 18.48
CA ALA A 260 6.39 -0.35 19.59
C ALA A 260 6.00 0.20 20.98
N TYR A 261 6.39 1.43 21.32
CA TYR A 261 6.13 1.99 22.67
C TYR A 261 4.68 2.48 22.88
N ASN A 262 3.91 2.70 21.81
CA ASN A 262 2.49 3.09 21.91
C ASN A 262 1.51 1.91 21.81
N ARG A 263 1.98 0.66 21.66
CA ARG A 263 1.08 -0.51 21.54
C ARG A 263 0.15 -0.59 22.75
N GLN A 264 -1.11 -0.95 22.54
CA GLN A 264 -2.06 -1.28 23.60
C GLN A 264 -2.27 -2.80 23.66
N LEU A 265 -2.66 -3.33 24.82
CA LEU A 265 -2.94 -4.77 24.97
C LEU A 265 -4.00 -5.31 23.98
N PRO A 266 -5.14 -4.66 23.70
CA PRO A 266 -6.14 -5.18 22.75
C PRO A 266 -5.66 -5.22 21.29
N ASP A 267 -4.57 -4.55 20.93
CA ASP A 267 -3.99 -4.65 19.60
C ASP A 267 -3.25 -5.99 19.39
N GLN A 268 -2.87 -6.69 20.48
CA GLN A 268 -2.03 -7.89 20.43
C GLN A 268 -2.86 -9.18 20.31
N PHE A 269 -2.51 -10.02 19.35
CA PHE A 269 -3.17 -11.32 19.13
C PHE A 269 -2.21 -12.34 18.50
N VAL A 270 -2.66 -13.57 18.31
CA VAL A 270 -1.89 -14.64 17.66
C VAL A 270 -2.77 -15.38 16.66
N TYR A 271 -2.19 -15.78 15.53
CA TYR A 271 -2.84 -16.65 14.55
C TYR A 271 -1.81 -17.57 13.88
N ASN A 272 -2.25 -18.72 13.37
CA ASN A 272 -1.37 -19.67 12.70
C ASN A 272 -1.32 -19.43 11.18
N MET A 273 -0.14 -19.64 10.56
CA MET A 273 0.01 -19.76 9.10
C MET A 273 0.05 -21.25 8.71
N PRO A 274 -1.05 -21.85 8.23
CA PRO A 274 -1.17 -23.31 8.09
C PRO A 274 -0.29 -23.93 7.00
N TYR A 275 0.28 -23.11 6.09
CA TYR A 275 1.14 -23.57 5.01
C TYR A 275 2.64 -23.41 5.30
N VAL A 276 3.00 -22.91 6.48
CA VAL A 276 4.37 -22.69 6.93
C VAL A 276 4.69 -23.65 8.08
N GLY A 277 5.77 -24.42 7.94
CA GLY A 277 6.13 -25.50 8.86
C GLY A 277 6.78 -26.68 8.15
N PRO A 278 7.44 -27.57 8.90
CA PRO A 278 6.67 -28.56 9.66
C PRO A 278 6.28 -28.11 11.07
N ASP A 279 6.97 -27.14 11.68
CA ASP A 279 6.58 -26.65 13.01
C ASP A 279 5.46 -25.60 12.94
N GLN A 280 4.66 -25.50 14.01
CA GLN A 280 3.53 -24.56 14.08
C GLN A 280 3.99 -23.09 13.91
N ALA A 281 3.74 -22.50 12.75
CA ALA A 281 4.05 -21.12 12.42
C ALA A 281 3.02 -20.13 12.99
N ASP A 282 3.02 -19.95 14.31
CA ASP A 282 2.21 -18.93 14.99
C ASP A 282 2.82 -17.54 14.85
N VAL A 283 2.08 -16.63 14.22
CA VAL A 283 2.43 -15.21 14.07
C VAL A 283 1.92 -14.45 15.29
N PHE A 284 2.85 -13.90 16.06
CA PHE A 284 2.56 -13.00 17.16
C PHE A 284 2.37 -11.60 16.59
N ALA A 285 1.11 -11.19 16.49
CA ALA A 285 0.68 -10.03 15.73
C ALA A 285 0.25 -8.87 16.64
N THR A 286 0.28 -7.68 16.06
CA THR A 286 -0.21 -6.42 16.60
C THR A 286 -0.93 -5.68 15.48
N VAL A 287 -2.16 -5.22 15.75
CA VAL A 287 -2.88 -4.30 14.85
C VAL A 287 -2.32 -2.89 15.03
N THR A 288 -2.14 -2.14 13.94
CA THR A 288 -1.96 -0.69 13.99
C THR A 288 -2.94 0.00 13.05
N ARG A 289 -3.40 1.18 13.45
CA ARG A 289 -4.18 2.09 12.59
C ARG A 289 -3.43 3.40 12.32
N ASN A 290 -2.23 3.55 12.90
CA ASN A 290 -1.51 4.81 13.04
C ASN A 290 -0.24 4.87 12.17
N GLY A 291 -0.33 4.39 10.93
CA GLY A 291 0.75 4.54 9.95
C GLY A 291 0.81 5.95 9.35
N LYS A 292 2.01 6.53 9.18
CA LYS A 292 2.22 7.80 8.41
C LYS A 292 1.61 7.72 6.99
N THR A 293 1.62 6.51 6.46
CA THR A 293 1.19 6.04 5.14
C THR A 293 -0.29 5.70 5.08
N ASN A 294 -0.89 5.35 6.22
CA ASN A 294 -2.25 4.86 6.37
C ASN A 294 -3.25 6.02 6.36
N LYS A 295 -3.50 6.57 5.16
CA LYS A 295 -4.34 7.76 4.94
C LYS A 295 -5.82 7.56 5.35
N ASN A 296 -6.23 6.33 5.62
CA ASN A 296 -7.62 5.91 5.85
C ASN A 296 -7.85 5.27 7.23
N ALA A 297 -6.84 5.21 8.11
CA ALA A 297 -6.88 4.53 9.41
C ALA A 297 -7.34 3.04 9.34
N ARG A 298 -6.97 2.34 8.26
CA ARG A 298 -7.19 0.89 8.06
C ARG A 298 -6.49 0.11 9.18
N ALA A 299 -7.01 -1.06 9.55
CA ALA A 299 -6.22 -2.01 10.32
C ALA A 299 -5.09 -2.55 9.43
N GLU A 300 -3.85 -2.18 9.77
CA GLU A 300 -2.62 -2.77 9.28
C GLU A 300 -2.12 -3.78 10.32
N PHE A 301 -1.40 -4.81 9.89
CA PHE A 301 -0.88 -5.84 10.78
C PHE A 301 0.64 -5.80 10.81
N ILE A 302 1.20 -6.04 11.98
CA ILE A 302 2.64 -6.15 12.24
C ILE A 302 2.85 -7.41 13.06
N GLY A 303 3.79 -8.28 12.72
CA GLY A 303 4.00 -9.49 13.51
C GLY A 303 5.30 -10.19 13.19
N ALA A 304 5.61 -11.20 14.00
CA ALA A 304 6.80 -12.03 13.87
C ALA A 304 6.49 -13.49 14.24
N LEU A 305 7.29 -14.40 13.68
CA LEU A 305 7.39 -15.80 14.12
C LEU A 305 8.45 -15.93 15.24
N ARG A 306 8.48 -17.08 15.92
CA ARG A 306 9.57 -17.39 16.87
C ARG A 306 10.88 -17.54 16.12
N ASN A 307 11.93 -16.82 16.53
CA ASN A 307 13.25 -17.00 15.93
C ASN A 307 13.90 -18.31 16.42
N ARG A 308 14.62 -19.00 15.52
CA ARG A 308 15.37 -20.23 15.79
C ARG A 308 16.44 -20.03 16.86
N ASN A 309 17.13 -18.89 16.84
CA ASN A 309 18.03 -18.47 17.90
C ASN A 309 17.22 -17.83 19.06
N VAL A 310 17.29 -18.45 20.23
CA VAL A 310 16.59 -18.00 21.46
C VAL A 310 17.03 -16.61 21.93
N MET A 311 18.30 -16.23 21.72
CA MET A 311 18.86 -14.95 22.16
C MET A 311 18.21 -13.75 21.45
N ILE A 312 17.80 -13.93 20.19
CA ILE A 312 17.18 -12.89 19.36
C ILE A 312 15.71 -13.18 19.04
N CYS A 313 15.09 -14.13 19.76
CA CYS A 313 13.68 -14.44 19.64
C CYS A 313 12.81 -13.33 20.24
N CYS A 314 12.31 -12.44 19.38
CA CYS A 314 11.37 -11.37 19.77
C CYS A 314 10.15 -11.92 20.54
N VAL A 315 9.54 -13.01 20.07
CA VAL A 315 8.39 -13.67 20.74
C VAL A 315 8.77 -14.21 22.13
N GLY A 316 9.98 -14.78 22.28
CA GLY A 316 10.49 -15.24 23.57
C GLY A 316 10.74 -14.09 24.54
N ALA A 317 11.26 -12.96 24.05
CA ALA A 317 11.40 -11.74 24.83
C ALA A 317 10.04 -11.13 25.21
N GLU A 318 9.06 -11.13 24.31
CA GLU A 318 7.68 -10.71 24.63
C GLU A 318 7.05 -11.61 25.70
N ALA A 319 7.28 -12.92 25.64
CA ALA A 319 6.82 -13.88 26.65
C ALA A 319 7.46 -13.62 28.03
N MET A 320 8.78 -13.46 28.11
CA MET A 320 9.47 -13.10 29.36
C MET A 320 8.91 -11.82 30.00
N ARG A 321 8.70 -10.80 29.17
CA ARG A 321 8.14 -9.49 29.55
C ARG A 321 6.68 -9.60 30.01
N THR A 322 5.86 -10.43 29.36
CA THR A 322 4.49 -10.75 29.80
C THR A 322 4.49 -11.44 31.16
N ILE A 323 5.31 -12.48 31.35
CA ILE A 323 5.45 -13.17 32.65
C ILE A 323 5.92 -12.20 33.74
N TRP A 324 6.90 -11.34 33.47
CA TRP A 324 7.33 -10.34 34.44
C TRP A 324 6.16 -9.45 34.89
N ARG A 325 5.44 -8.85 33.94
CA ARG A 325 4.37 -7.89 34.22
C ARG A 325 3.17 -8.48 34.96
N PHE A 326 2.74 -9.67 34.56
CA PHE A 326 1.49 -10.25 35.03
C PHE A 326 1.66 -11.34 36.11
N HIS A 327 2.89 -11.77 36.39
CA HIS A 327 3.20 -12.77 37.41
C HIS A 327 4.19 -12.30 38.48
N ILE A 328 5.18 -11.45 38.14
CA ILE A 328 6.21 -10.98 39.10
C ILE A 328 5.84 -9.62 39.72
N GLU A 329 5.35 -8.69 38.90
CA GLU A 329 5.06 -7.32 39.36
C GLU A 329 3.85 -7.30 40.31
N LYS A 330 4.13 -7.15 41.62
CA LYS A 330 3.16 -7.30 42.72
C LYS A 330 2.15 -6.15 42.86
N ASN A 331 1.90 -5.37 41.82
CA ASN A 331 0.86 -4.35 41.85
C ASN A 331 -0.51 -4.99 41.50
N PRO A 332 -1.51 -4.97 42.41
CA PRO A 332 -2.83 -5.54 42.14
C PRO A 332 -3.52 -4.95 40.91
N SER A 333 -3.19 -3.71 40.51
CA SER A 333 -3.74 -3.07 39.31
C SER A 333 -3.04 -3.49 38.01
N THR A 334 -2.06 -4.41 38.05
CA THR A 334 -1.31 -4.87 36.86
C THR A 334 -1.15 -6.38 36.75
N SER A 335 -1.49 -7.17 37.78
CA SER A 335 -1.31 -8.63 37.77
C SER A 335 -2.29 -9.38 36.85
N SER A 336 -3.46 -8.82 36.59
CA SER A 336 -4.39 -9.26 35.54
C SER A 336 -5.23 -8.05 35.10
N PRO A 337 -5.45 -7.82 33.79
CA PRO A 337 -6.37 -6.77 33.34
C PRO A 337 -7.81 -7.07 33.77
N ASP A 338 -8.58 -6.02 34.07
CA ASP A 338 -10.02 -6.17 34.29
C ASP A 338 -10.74 -6.36 32.95
N PHE A 339 -11.01 -7.61 32.59
CA PHE A 339 -11.76 -7.94 31.38
C PHE A 339 -13.29 -7.84 31.54
N SER A 340 -13.82 -7.31 32.67
CA SER A 340 -15.27 -7.19 32.91
C SER A 340 -15.97 -6.34 31.84
N SER A 341 -15.32 -5.25 31.40
CA SER A 341 -15.77 -4.36 30.33
C SER A 341 -14.62 -4.00 29.39
N LYS A 342 -14.92 -3.61 28.15
CA LYS A 342 -13.89 -3.15 27.20
C LYS A 342 -13.18 -1.89 27.72
N GLN A 343 -13.96 -0.97 28.29
CA GLN A 343 -13.50 0.29 28.86
C GLN A 343 -12.50 0.08 30.01
N SER A 344 -12.61 -1.02 30.76
CA SER A 344 -11.72 -1.35 31.86
C SER A 344 -10.27 -1.67 31.45
N TRP A 345 -10.04 -2.14 30.21
CA TRP A 345 -8.71 -2.64 29.82
C TRP A 345 -8.20 -2.22 28.44
N TYR A 346 -9.05 -1.74 27.52
CA TYR A 346 -8.62 -1.43 26.14
C TYR A 346 -7.51 -0.37 26.09
N ASP A 347 -7.55 0.61 26.99
CA ASP A 347 -6.53 1.68 27.04
C ASP A 347 -5.20 1.25 27.67
N THR A 348 -5.06 -0.02 28.08
CA THR A 348 -3.87 -0.51 28.78
C THR A 348 -2.65 -0.54 27.84
N PRO A 349 -1.57 0.20 28.13
CA PRO A 349 -0.37 0.18 27.30
C PRO A 349 0.37 -1.16 27.42
N VAL A 350 1.00 -1.65 26.36
CA VAL A 350 1.98 -2.75 26.37
C VAL A 350 3.21 -2.35 27.17
N ALA A 351 3.69 -1.11 26.95
CA ALA A 351 4.84 -0.49 27.62
C ALA A 351 4.36 0.65 28.56
N PRO A 352 3.93 0.33 29.80
CA PRO A 352 3.56 1.34 30.78
C PRO A 352 4.74 2.26 31.18
N GLY A 353 4.38 3.47 31.55
CA GLY A 353 5.21 4.55 32.04
C GLY A 353 4.37 5.50 32.91
N ARG A 354 4.86 6.72 33.18
CA ARG A 354 4.16 7.65 34.08
C ARG A 354 2.96 8.31 33.39
N ALA A 355 1.76 8.08 33.93
CA ALA A 355 0.56 8.81 33.57
C ALA A 355 0.69 10.31 33.92
N THR A 356 0.27 11.18 33.01
CA THR A 356 0.26 12.65 33.19
C THR A 356 -0.91 13.29 32.44
N LYS A 357 -1.20 14.58 32.66
CA LYS A 357 -2.21 15.33 31.89
C LYS A 357 -1.99 15.30 30.36
N LYS A 358 -0.76 15.09 29.88
CA LYS A 358 -0.41 14.98 28.45
C LYS A 358 -0.26 13.53 27.95
N ASN A 359 -0.36 12.56 28.86
CA ASN A 359 -0.19 11.12 28.62
C ASN A 359 -1.11 10.36 29.61
N PRO A 360 -2.45 10.47 29.47
CA PRO A 360 -3.38 10.00 30.50
C PRO A 360 -3.32 8.48 30.70
N HIS A 361 -3.14 7.72 29.62
CA HIS A 361 -3.01 6.25 29.63
C HIS A 361 -1.63 5.76 30.07
N GLY A 362 -0.68 6.67 30.33
CA GLY A 362 0.63 6.32 30.89
C GLY A 362 1.50 5.44 29.99
N HIS A 363 1.63 5.75 28.71
CA HIS A 363 2.62 5.09 27.85
C HIS A 363 4.06 5.50 28.24
N LEU A 364 5.04 4.66 27.93
CA LEU A 364 6.46 5.03 27.96
C LEU A 364 6.72 6.18 26.97
N THR A 365 7.37 7.27 27.43
CA THR A 365 7.57 8.45 26.57
C THR A 365 8.71 8.25 25.57
N TYR A 366 8.62 8.88 24.40
CA TYR A 366 9.67 8.84 23.37
C TYR A 366 11.06 9.21 23.93
N ASN A 367 11.16 10.28 24.73
CA ASN A 367 12.45 10.72 25.28
C ASN A 367 13.04 9.68 26.23
N THR A 368 12.21 9.04 27.06
CA THR A 368 12.64 7.95 27.95
C THR A 368 13.08 6.73 27.16
N TYR A 369 12.29 6.32 26.16
CA TYR A 369 12.56 5.20 25.27
C TYR A 369 13.87 5.39 24.49
N TYR A 370 14.04 6.54 23.85
CA TYR A 370 15.25 6.92 23.12
C TYR A 370 16.48 6.97 24.04
N LYS A 371 16.37 7.54 25.25
CA LYS A 371 17.47 7.58 26.22
C LYS A 371 18.00 6.19 26.55
N TYR A 372 17.10 5.23 26.83
CA TYR A 372 17.51 3.87 27.15
C TYR A 372 18.09 3.12 25.94
N PHE A 373 17.47 3.24 24.77
CA PHE A 373 18.03 2.71 23.52
C PHE A 373 19.44 3.24 23.25
N ARG A 374 19.64 4.55 23.41
CA ARG A 374 20.95 5.19 23.22
C ARG A 374 21.99 4.71 24.24
N ALA A 375 21.61 4.56 25.51
CA ALA A 375 22.51 4.00 26.52
C ALA A 375 22.94 2.56 26.21
N ALA A 376 22.06 1.73 25.62
CA ALA A 376 22.41 0.38 25.17
C ALA A 376 23.36 0.39 23.97
N PHE A 377 23.18 1.29 23.01
CA PHE A 377 24.07 1.43 21.86
C PHE A 377 25.46 1.93 22.31
N GLU A 378 25.50 2.98 23.13
CA GLU A 378 26.74 3.53 23.72
C GLU A 378 27.49 2.46 24.54
N ALA A 379 26.79 1.64 25.34
CA ALA A 379 27.40 0.58 26.14
C ALA A 379 27.96 -0.61 25.33
N ASN A 380 27.54 -0.77 24.07
CA ASN A 380 28.05 -1.78 23.15
C ASN A 380 28.98 -1.19 22.06
N ASN A 381 29.33 0.10 22.15
CA ASN A 381 30.14 0.85 21.18
C ASN A 381 29.51 0.98 19.77
N ILE A 382 28.17 0.91 19.68
CA ILE A 382 27.43 0.95 18.43
C ILE A 382 27.07 2.40 18.08
N SER A 383 27.54 2.89 16.94
CA SER A 383 27.16 4.22 16.43
C SER A 383 25.91 4.13 15.55
N SER A 384 24.87 4.90 15.87
CA SER A 384 23.69 5.04 15.01
C SER A 384 23.03 6.42 15.15
N ASP A 385 22.82 7.06 14.01
CA ASP A 385 21.95 8.23 13.81
C ASP A 385 20.48 7.94 14.17
N LYS A 386 20.03 6.72 13.88
CA LYS A 386 18.62 6.29 13.89
C LYS A 386 18.30 5.31 15.02
N VAL A 387 18.90 5.46 16.20
CA VAL A 387 18.84 4.50 17.34
C VAL A 387 17.51 3.73 17.50
N VAL A 388 16.36 4.41 17.60
CA VAL A 388 15.02 3.80 17.81
C VAL A 388 14.31 3.29 16.53
N HIS A 389 14.98 3.42 15.40
CA HIS A 389 14.58 2.93 14.07
C HIS A 389 15.63 2.01 13.43
N ALA A 390 16.81 1.85 14.04
CA ALA A 390 17.94 1.09 13.53
C ALA A 390 17.54 -0.36 13.18
N GLY A 391 16.74 -1.02 14.03
CA GLY A 391 16.24 -2.36 13.76
C GLY A 391 15.42 -2.48 12.48
N ARG A 392 14.61 -1.48 12.12
CA ARG A 392 13.82 -1.51 10.87
C ARG A 392 14.70 -1.47 9.64
N GLY A 393 15.75 -0.63 9.65
CA GLY A 393 16.72 -0.53 8.56
C GLY A 393 17.59 -1.79 8.47
N HIS A 394 18.15 -2.22 9.61
CA HIS A 394 18.95 -3.43 9.70
C HIS A 394 18.17 -4.68 9.24
N GLY A 395 16.99 -4.95 9.82
CA GLY A 395 16.21 -6.15 9.54
C GLY A 395 15.78 -6.26 8.09
N THR A 396 15.53 -5.14 7.43
CA THR A 396 15.24 -5.11 5.99
C THR A 396 16.46 -5.55 5.19
N ARG A 397 17.63 -4.95 5.47
CA ARG A 397 18.89 -5.29 4.77
C ARG A 397 19.34 -6.72 5.04
N ALA A 398 19.24 -7.17 6.29
CA ALA A 398 19.58 -8.53 6.69
C ALA A 398 18.70 -9.58 6.02
N ALA A 399 17.38 -9.36 5.95
CA ALA A 399 16.48 -10.26 5.25
C ALA A 399 16.66 -10.22 3.72
N ALA A 400 16.93 -9.05 3.13
CA ALA A 400 17.28 -8.94 1.71
C ALA A 400 18.56 -9.72 1.38
N ALA A 401 19.61 -9.59 2.22
CA ALA A 401 20.84 -10.36 2.08
C ALA A 401 20.63 -11.88 2.25
N ALA A 402 19.67 -12.30 3.08
CA ALA A 402 19.23 -13.68 3.21
C ALA A 402 18.32 -14.16 2.05
N GLY A 403 18.04 -13.31 1.06
CA GLY A 403 17.26 -13.65 -0.14
C GLY A 403 15.76 -13.45 -0.02
N ALA A 404 15.28 -12.62 0.91
CA ALA A 404 13.87 -12.24 0.95
C ALA A 404 13.49 -11.37 -0.25
N ASP A 405 12.33 -11.65 -0.84
CA ASP A 405 11.80 -10.89 -1.97
C ASP A 405 11.52 -9.41 -1.57
N PRO A 406 11.93 -8.41 -2.39
CA PRO A 406 11.73 -7.00 -2.08
C PRO A 406 10.26 -6.61 -1.88
N ARG A 407 9.31 -7.22 -2.59
CA ARG A 407 7.87 -6.93 -2.44
C ARG A 407 7.31 -7.52 -1.15
N GLU A 408 7.77 -8.69 -0.72
CA GLU A 408 7.47 -9.21 0.62
C GLU A 408 8.07 -8.33 1.73
N LEU A 409 9.30 -7.83 1.57
CA LEU A 409 9.87 -6.86 2.53
C LEU A 409 9.10 -5.53 2.55
N GLN A 410 8.63 -5.05 1.40
CA GLN A 410 7.72 -3.89 1.32
C GLN A 410 6.40 -4.13 2.04
N SER A 411 5.82 -5.32 1.89
CA SER A 411 4.60 -5.72 2.59
C SER A 411 4.81 -5.78 4.11
N LEU A 412 5.85 -6.48 4.59
CA LEU A 412 6.18 -6.60 6.01
C LEU A 412 6.49 -5.23 6.63
N GLY A 413 7.27 -4.40 5.92
CA GLY A 413 7.61 -3.04 6.31
C GLY A 413 6.43 -2.08 6.27
N ARG A 414 5.31 -2.42 5.63
CA ARG A 414 4.16 -1.52 5.38
C ARG A 414 4.58 -0.31 4.53
N TRP A 415 5.34 -0.59 3.47
CA TRP A 415 5.80 0.35 2.46
C TRP A 415 5.00 0.27 1.14
N THR A 416 4.17 -0.75 0.95
CA THR A 416 3.36 -0.92 -0.26
C THR A 416 2.12 -0.01 -0.24
N TYR A 417 1.80 0.63 -1.37
CA TYR A 417 0.67 1.57 -1.50
C TYR A 417 -0.34 1.21 -2.59
N ALA A 418 -0.20 0.04 -3.24
CA ALA A 418 -1.09 -0.36 -4.33
C ALA A 418 -2.53 -0.53 -3.83
N ASN A 419 -3.51 -0.06 -4.61
CA ASN A 419 -4.93 -0.09 -4.21
C ASN A 419 -5.44 -1.51 -3.91
N PHE A 420 -4.86 -2.54 -4.55
CA PHE A 420 -5.17 -3.95 -4.30
C PHE A 420 -4.72 -4.39 -2.89
N ASP A 421 -3.44 -4.19 -2.57
CA ASP A 421 -2.87 -4.51 -1.25
C ASP A 421 -3.56 -3.72 -0.14
N MET A 422 -3.94 -2.47 -0.42
CA MET A 422 -4.69 -1.58 0.48
C MET A 422 -6.16 -1.95 0.67
N SER A 423 -6.72 -2.87 -0.13
CA SER A 423 -8.15 -3.26 -0.07
C SER A 423 -8.37 -4.71 0.34
N TYR A 424 -7.57 -5.65 -0.19
CA TYR A 424 -7.84 -7.09 -0.08
C TYR A 424 -6.81 -7.87 0.73
N LEU A 425 -5.53 -7.49 0.66
CA LEU A 425 -4.49 -8.18 1.43
C LEU A 425 -4.45 -7.65 2.87
N THR A 426 -4.68 -8.56 3.84
CA THR A 426 -4.51 -8.32 5.29
C THR A 426 -3.52 -9.29 5.93
N SER A 427 -2.99 -10.25 5.16
CA SER A 427 -2.02 -11.25 5.60
C SER A 427 -0.60 -10.70 5.60
N LEU A 428 0.16 -10.97 6.67
CA LEU A 428 1.60 -10.76 6.68
C LEU A 428 2.31 -11.71 5.69
N PRO A 429 3.42 -11.29 5.06
CA PRO A 429 4.10 -12.06 4.02
C PRO A 429 4.90 -13.24 4.61
N PRO A 430 4.62 -14.50 4.19
CA PRO A 430 5.12 -15.67 4.89
C PRO A 430 6.62 -15.94 4.67
N LYS A 431 7.20 -15.68 3.49
CA LYS A 431 8.63 -15.99 3.23
C LYS A 431 9.52 -15.02 4.01
N ALA A 432 9.20 -13.72 4.00
CA ALA A 432 9.88 -12.71 4.79
C ALA A 432 9.77 -12.98 6.31
N LEU A 433 8.60 -13.42 6.81
CA LEU A 433 8.45 -13.83 8.21
C LEU A 433 9.34 -15.03 8.58
N VAL A 434 9.44 -16.03 7.70
CA VAL A 434 10.31 -17.21 7.90
C VAL A 434 11.79 -16.82 7.89
N ILE A 435 12.20 -15.91 7.00
CA ILE A 435 13.58 -15.39 6.96
C ILE A 435 13.91 -14.58 8.23
N GLN A 436 12.99 -13.70 8.67
CA GLN A 436 13.14 -12.95 9.94
C GLN A 436 13.14 -13.86 11.18
N ALA A 437 12.63 -15.09 11.06
CA ALA A 437 12.75 -16.12 12.09
C ALA A 437 14.10 -16.84 12.11
N GLY A 438 15.05 -16.47 11.25
CA GLY A 438 16.39 -17.06 11.19
C GLY A 438 16.42 -18.38 10.43
N VAL A 439 15.67 -18.48 9.33
CA VAL A 439 15.83 -19.51 8.30
C VAL A 439 16.48 -18.86 7.09
N ASN A 440 17.72 -19.25 6.77
CA ASN A 440 18.43 -18.82 5.56
C ASN A 440 18.39 -19.91 4.47
N LYS A 441 19.05 -19.69 3.33
CA LYS A 441 19.11 -20.68 2.23
C LYS A 441 19.86 -21.96 2.61
N ASP A 442 20.92 -21.84 3.40
CA ASP A 442 21.73 -22.99 3.85
C ASP A 442 20.96 -23.87 4.85
N ASP A 443 20.09 -23.26 5.66
CA ASP A 443 19.16 -23.93 6.59
C ASP A 443 18.06 -24.73 5.87
N THR A 444 17.65 -24.33 4.67
CA THR A 444 16.60 -25.09 3.97
C THR A 444 17.10 -26.45 3.50
N ARG A 445 18.42 -26.57 3.26
CA ARG A 445 19.09 -27.81 2.81
C ARG A 445 18.40 -28.44 1.61
N GLY A 446 18.02 -27.62 0.63
CA GLY A 446 17.31 -28.03 -0.59
C GLY A 446 15.78 -28.03 -0.48
N ARG A 447 15.19 -27.98 0.72
CA ARG A 447 13.74 -27.88 0.88
C ARG A 447 13.20 -26.49 0.49
N PRO A 448 11.91 -26.38 0.12
CA PRO A 448 11.26 -25.08 0.00
C PRO A 448 11.33 -24.27 1.30
N LEU A 449 11.54 -22.96 1.20
CA LEU A 449 11.72 -22.06 2.35
C LEU A 449 10.57 -22.14 3.37
N LEU A 450 9.32 -22.13 2.90
CA LEU A 450 8.13 -22.24 3.77
C LEU A 450 8.01 -23.61 4.46
N LYS A 451 8.68 -24.64 3.93
CA LYS A 451 8.79 -25.99 4.49
C LYS A 451 10.02 -26.18 5.39
N SER A 452 10.78 -25.12 5.64
CA SER A 452 12.03 -25.15 6.41
C SER A 452 11.91 -24.46 7.78
N TYR A 453 10.72 -24.01 8.17
CA TYR A 453 10.47 -23.41 9.48
C TYR A 453 10.40 -24.48 10.57
N ILE A 454 11.48 -24.56 11.37
CA ILE A 454 11.66 -25.49 12.49
C ILE A 454 12.24 -24.76 13.69
N VAL A 455 11.62 -24.89 14.86
CA VAL A 455 12.05 -24.34 16.16
C VAL A 455 12.18 -25.51 17.15
N PRO A 456 13.36 -26.17 17.26
CA PRO A 456 13.50 -27.45 17.97
C PRO A 456 13.02 -27.43 19.42
N ARG A 457 13.38 -26.39 20.18
CA ARG A 457 12.90 -26.15 21.56
C ARG A 457 11.37 -26.00 21.67
N GLY A 458 10.70 -25.72 20.57
CA GLY A 458 9.25 -25.63 20.45
C GLY A 458 8.52 -26.98 20.42
N ARG A 459 9.23 -28.07 20.08
CA ARG A 459 8.67 -29.42 19.91
C ARG A 459 8.43 -30.16 21.24
N VAL A 460 9.09 -29.76 22.33
CA VAL A 460 8.90 -30.35 23.66
C VAL A 460 7.86 -29.54 24.43
N GLN A 461 6.75 -30.16 24.84
CA GLN A 461 5.69 -29.48 25.59
C GLN A 461 6.00 -29.45 27.10
N PRO A 462 5.87 -28.30 27.79
CA PRO A 462 6.02 -28.25 29.23
C PRO A 462 4.90 -29.04 29.94
N PRO A 463 5.21 -29.81 31.00
CA PRO A 463 4.20 -30.45 31.83
C PRO A 463 3.20 -29.45 32.40
N ASP A 464 1.92 -29.85 32.49
CA ASP A 464 0.83 -28.99 32.97
C ASP A 464 1.08 -28.43 34.38
N GLU A 465 1.76 -29.18 35.26
CA GLU A 465 2.09 -28.68 36.60
C GLU A 465 3.06 -27.48 36.57
N LEU A 466 3.93 -27.40 35.56
CA LEU A 466 4.78 -26.21 35.36
C LEU A 466 3.97 -25.04 34.79
N LEU A 467 3.01 -25.32 33.90
CA LEU A 467 2.13 -24.31 33.31
C LEU A 467 1.17 -23.70 34.34
N GLN A 468 0.63 -24.51 35.26
CA GLN A 468 -0.28 -24.04 36.32
C GLN A 468 0.41 -23.09 37.32
N LEU A 469 1.74 -23.21 37.49
CA LEU A 469 2.53 -22.30 38.32
C LEU A 469 2.75 -20.92 37.70
N LEU A 470 2.40 -20.70 36.43
CA LEU A 470 2.56 -19.44 35.71
C LEU A 470 1.21 -18.88 35.24
N LEU A 471 0.94 -17.61 35.61
CA LEU A 471 -0.34 -16.94 35.32
C LEU A 471 -1.57 -17.83 35.66
N PRO A 472 -1.75 -18.27 36.91
CA PRO A 472 -2.76 -19.28 37.27
C PRO A 472 -4.21 -18.86 36.97
N TRP A 473 -4.48 -17.56 36.85
CA TRP A 473 -5.78 -17.01 36.47
C TRP A 473 -6.09 -17.11 34.96
N LEU A 474 -5.09 -17.38 34.11
CA LEU A 474 -5.16 -17.21 32.66
C LEU A 474 -6.18 -18.13 31.98
N ASP A 475 -6.19 -19.41 32.35
CA ASP A 475 -7.09 -20.40 31.74
C ASP A 475 -8.56 -20.15 32.11
N ALA A 476 -8.83 -19.76 33.36
CA ALA A 476 -10.15 -19.37 33.82
C ALA A 476 -10.65 -18.09 33.13
N ALA A 477 -9.79 -17.08 32.99
CA ALA A 477 -10.11 -15.86 32.25
C ALA A 477 -10.41 -16.15 30.77
N LEU A 478 -9.59 -16.97 30.11
CA LEU A 478 -9.81 -17.35 28.71
C LEU A 478 -11.12 -18.13 28.53
N ALA A 479 -11.45 -19.05 29.45
CA ALA A 479 -12.70 -19.80 29.41
C ALA A 479 -13.92 -18.87 29.55
N ALA A 480 -13.91 -17.96 30.54
CA ALA A 480 -14.99 -17.00 30.76
C ALA A 480 -15.18 -16.04 29.56
N ILE A 481 -14.09 -15.60 28.93
CA ILE A 481 -14.17 -14.74 27.74
C ILE A 481 -14.71 -15.49 26.52
N LYS A 482 -14.27 -16.73 26.29
CA LYS A 482 -14.83 -17.58 25.23
C LYS A 482 -16.33 -17.84 25.43
N GLU A 483 -16.74 -18.15 26.66
CA GLU A 483 -18.15 -18.31 27.00
C GLU A 483 -18.94 -17.02 26.75
N ARG A 484 -18.44 -15.87 27.19
CA ARG A 484 -19.05 -14.55 26.91
C ARG A 484 -19.16 -14.27 25.41
N ASN A 485 -18.14 -14.65 24.62
CA ASN A 485 -18.12 -14.42 23.18
C ASN A 485 -19.15 -15.29 22.43
N VAL A 486 -19.35 -16.53 22.88
CA VAL A 486 -20.30 -17.48 22.28
C VAL A 486 -21.74 -17.23 22.76
N ARG A 487 -21.96 -17.19 24.08
CA ARG A 487 -23.30 -17.17 24.71
C ARG A 487 -23.82 -15.77 25.04
N GLY A 488 -22.94 -14.77 25.14
CA GLY A 488 -23.31 -13.38 25.43
C GLY A 488 -23.90 -12.64 24.22
N ARG A 489 -24.42 -11.44 24.46
CA ARG A 489 -24.94 -10.58 23.37
C ARG A 489 -23.77 -10.10 22.49
N ALA A 490 -24.07 -9.81 21.22
CA ALA A 490 -23.06 -9.33 20.27
C ALA A 490 -22.29 -8.08 20.74
N SER A 491 -22.91 -7.19 21.53
CA SER A 491 -22.27 -6.04 22.18
C SER A 491 -21.16 -6.41 23.17
N ASP A 492 -21.37 -7.52 23.88
CA ASP A 492 -20.61 -7.95 25.05
C ASP A 492 -19.40 -8.83 24.63
N ARG A 493 -19.37 -9.26 23.35
CA ARG A 493 -18.26 -9.98 22.74
C ARG A 493 -16.98 -9.14 22.74
N ASP A 494 -15.89 -9.71 23.24
CA ASP A 494 -14.57 -9.14 23.30
C ASP A 494 -13.55 -10.09 22.65
N LEU A 495 -13.41 -9.96 21.33
CA LEU A 495 -12.47 -10.74 20.52
C LEU A 495 -11.01 -10.32 20.78
N ALA A 496 -10.79 -9.09 21.26
CA ALA A 496 -9.45 -8.62 21.63
C ALA A 496 -8.99 -9.31 22.91
N ALA A 497 -9.88 -9.45 23.91
CA ALA A 497 -9.59 -10.20 25.14
C ALA A 497 -9.27 -11.65 24.82
N GLU A 498 -10.08 -12.30 23.96
CA GLU A 498 -9.81 -13.69 23.54
C GLU A 498 -8.46 -13.81 22.81
N GLY A 499 -8.18 -12.91 21.87
CA GLY A 499 -6.92 -12.88 21.11
C GLY A 499 -5.68 -12.68 21.99
N VAL A 500 -5.73 -11.75 22.96
CA VAL A 500 -4.60 -11.50 23.87
C VAL A 500 -4.41 -12.63 24.89
N LEU A 501 -5.51 -13.23 25.39
CA LEU A 501 -5.45 -14.35 26.33
C LEU A 501 -4.93 -15.63 25.64
N LEU A 502 -5.32 -15.89 24.39
CA LEU A 502 -4.74 -16.96 23.56
C LEU A 502 -3.24 -16.73 23.30
N ARG A 503 -2.85 -15.48 23.00
CA ARG A 503 -1.44 -15.08 22.83
C ARG A 503 -0.65 -15.34 24.11
N TRP A 504 -1.16 -14.95 25.27
CA TRP A 504 -0.53 -15.21 26.58
C TRP A 504 -0.47 -16.69 26.95
N LYS A 505 -1.47 -17.49 26.57
CA LYS A 505 -1.45 -18.95 26.78
C LYS A 505 -0.31 -19.62 25.98
N LYS A 506 -0.05 -19.16 24.76
CA LYS A 506 1.13 -19.59 23.98
C LYS A 506 2.44 -19.00 24.55
N GLU A 507 2.47 -17.73 24.96
CA GLU A 507 3.66 -17.13 25.61
C GLU A 507 4.07 -17.88 26.89
N ARG A 508 3.13 -18.40 27.68
CA ARG A 508 3.42 -19.22 28.88
C ARG A 508 4.22 -20.48 28.55
N VAL A 509 3.87 -21.17 27.45
CA VAL A 509 4.62 -22.34 26.94
C VAL A 509 5.99 -21.91 26.41
N ILE A 510 6.02 -20.87 25.59
CA ILE A 510 7.24 -20.34 24.96
C ILE A 510 8.26 -19.88 26.01
N PHE A 511 7.79 -19.27 27.10
CA PHE A 511 8.65 -18.83 28.21
C PHE A 511 9.43 -19.99 28.84
N LEU A 512 8.79 -21.12 29.12
CA LEU A 512 9.47 -22.30 29.69
C LEU A 512 10.45 -22.94 28.70
N GLN A 513 10.06 -23.06 27.43
CA GLN A 513 10.92 -23.60 26.36
C GLN A 513 12.15 -22.71 26.09
N ASP A 514 11.98 -21.39 26.03
CA ASP A 514 13.08 -20.45 25.82
C ASP A 514 13.94 -20.35 27.11
N ALA A 515 13.35 -20.44 28.30
CA ALA A 515 14.08 -20.49 29.57
C ALA A 515 14.95 -21.74 29.72
N ALA A 516 14.53 -22.90 29.21
CA ALA A 516 15.30 -24.13 29.28
C ALA A 516 16.66 -24.01 28.56
N VAL A 517 16.67 -23.36 27.39
CA VAL A 517 17.89 -23.10 26.61
C VAL A 517 18.74 -21.99 27.23
N LEU A 518 18.10 -20.93 27.76
CA LEU A 518 18.79 -19.79 28.37
C LEU A 518 19.35 -20.07 29.78
N TRP A 519 18.86 -21.13 30.45
CA TRP A 519 19.10 -21.40 31.87
C TRP A 519 20.58 -21.30 32.26
N SER A 520 21.47 -22.03 31.57
CA SER A 520 22.87 -22.16 31.96
C SER A 520 23.64 -20.83 32.03
N ALA A 521 23.24 -19.84 31.22
CA ALA A 521 23.88 -18.51 31.19
C ALA A 521 23.18 -17.45 32.06
N TYR A 522 21.95 -17.73 32.52
CA TYR A 522 21.06 -16.72 33.10
C TYR A 522 20.25 -17.18 34.33
N GLN A 523 20.47 -18.39 34.87
CA GLN A 523 19.76 -18.96 36.04
C GLN A 523 19.74 -18.06 37.30
N ASP A 524 20.68 -17.14 37.41
CA ASP A 524 20.76 -16.14 38.49
C ASP A 524 19.77 -14.97 38.34
N LEU A 525 19.16 -14.78 37.17
CA LEU A 525 18.16 -13.73 36.95
C LEU A 525 16.94 -13.91 37.87
N THR A 526 16.38 -12.80 38.37
CA THR A 526 15.21 -12.79 39.26
C THR A 526 14.00 -13.54 38.68
N ILE A 527 13.80 -13.48 37.36
CA ILE A 527 12.70 -14.18 36.67
C ILE A 527 12.83 -15.71 36.75
N TYR A 528 14.02 -16.26 36.96
CA TYR A 528 14.28 -17.68 37.12
C TYR A 528 14.31 -18.15 38.59
N GLN A 529 14.08 -17.24 39.54
CA GLN A 529 13.87 -17.58 40.95
C GLN A 529 12.42 -18.01 41.28
N LEU A 530 11.53 -17.99 40.27
CA LEU A 530 10.12 -18.36 40.38
C LEU A 530 9.92 -19.83 40.82
N PRO A 531 8.80 -20.16 41.50
CA PRO A 531 8.53 -21.52 41.98
C PRO A 531 8.57 -22.60 40.90
N VAL A 532 8.17 -22.27 39.66
CA VAL A 532 8.15 -23.19 38.52
C VAL A 532 9.51 -23.84 38.24
N PHE A 533 10.61 -23.10 38.46
CA PHE A 533 11.98 -23.58 38.23
C PHE A 533 12.55 -24.38 39.40
N LYS A 534 11.85 -24.42 40.54
CA LYS A 534 12.17 -25.23 41.72
C LYS A 534 11.33 -26.51 41.78
N HIS A 535 10.39 -26.67 40.85
CA HIS A 535 9.50 -27.83 40.78
C HIS A 535 10.27 -29.06 40.25
N PRO A 536 10.08 -30.29 40.79
CA PRO A 536 10.83 -31.47 40.38
C PRO A 536 10.75 -31.81 38.88
N LYS A 537 9.67 -31.44 38.19
CA LYS A 537 9.52 -31.63 36.75
C LYS A 537 10.29 -30.63 35.87
N TRP A 538 10.87 -29.57 36.43
CA TRP A 538 11.61 -28.57 35.66
C TRP A 538 12.86 -29.16 35.00
N GLU A 539 13.71 -29.86 35.78
CA GLU A 539 14.99 -30.36 35.27
C GLU A 539 14.83 -31.44 34.18
N PRO A 540 13.94 -32.45 34.31
CA PRO A 540 13.67 -33.39 33.22
C PRO A 540 13.18 -32.70 31.94
N PHE A 541 12.25 -31.75 32.05
CA PHE A 541 11.76 -30.98 30.90
C PHE A 541 12.90 -30.15 30.25
N ARG A 542 13.75 -29.51 31.07
CA ARG A 542 14.92 -28.76 30.57
C ARG A 542 15.87 -29.65 29.79
N GLN A 543 16.18 -30.84 30.32
CA GLN A 543 17.05 -31.81 29.65
C GLN A 543 16.46 -32.30 28.33
N GLU A 544 15.14 -32.56 28.28
CA GLU A 544 14.46 -32.95 27.05
C GLU A 544 14.48 -31.85 25.98
N VAL A 545 14.26 -30.58 26.36
CA VAL A 545 14.39 -29.42 25.46
C VAL A 545 15.81 -29.31 24.90
N LEU A 546 16.84 -29.46 25.74
CA LEU A 546 18.24 -29.39 25.32
C LEU A 546 18.60 -30.57 24.39
N ALA A 547 18.19 -31.80 24.73
CA ALA A 547 18.38 -32.97 23.88
C ALA A 547 17.63 -32.85 22.54
N MET A 548 16.45 -32.22 22.50
CA MET A 548 15.77 -31.88 21.24
C MET A 548 16.57 -30.85 20.43
N CYS A 549 17.12 -29.81 21.07
CA CYS A 549 17.97 -28.84 20.40
C CYS A 549 19.24 -29.47 19.80
N GLU A 550 19.93 -30.36 20.50
CA GLU A 550 21.13 -31.02 19.98
C GLU A 550 20.81 -32.00 18.84
N ARG A 551 19.78 -32.85 18.97
CA ARG A 551 19.32 -33.72 17.87
C ARG A 551 19.10 -32.94 16.56
N TYR A 552 18.57 -31.72 16.65
CA TYR A 552 18.33 -30.87 15.48
C TYR A 552 19.56 -30.11 14.93
N LYS A 553 20.71 -30.17 15.60
CA LYS A 553 21.99 -29.77 14.98
C LYS A 553 22.53 -30.89 14.10
N ASP A 554 22.45 -32.13 14.60
CA ASP A 554 23.11 -33.31 14.02
C ASP A 554 22.26 -34.03 12.96
N LEU A 555 20.93 -33.90 12.99
CA LEU A 555 20.04 -34.47 11.98
C LEU A 555 20.47 -34.04 10.57
N ALA A 556 20.86 -35.00 9.74
CA ALA A 556 21.05 -34.83 8.30
C ALA A 556 19.70 -34.62 7.58
N VAL A 557 19.70 -34.57 6.25
CA VAL A 557 18.57 -34.05 5.45
C VAL A 557 17.27 -34.85 5.59
N ASP A 558 17.35 -36.14 5.95
CA ASP A 558 16.34 -37.14 5.57
C ASP A 558 15.43 -37.67 6.70
N GLU A 559 15.63 -37.25 7.97
CA GLU A 559 14.89 -37.80 9.14
C GLU A 559 13.83 -36.84 9.75
N VAL A 560 13.42 -35.78 9.04
CA VAL A 560 12.26 -34.96 9.44
C VAL A 560 11.02 -35.38 8.65
N ASP A 561 10.51 -36.56 9.00
CA ASP A 561 9.17 -37.09 8.71
C ASP A 561 8.38 -36.40 7.57
N ASP A 562 8.69 -36.79 6.33
CA ASP A 562 7.93 -36.41 5.12
C ASP A 562 6.62 -37.23 4.95
N SER A 563 6.10 -37.87 6.01
CA SER A 563 4.81 -38.53 5.92
C SER A 563 3.70 -37.52 5.59
N ILE A 564 2.86 -37.92 4.60
CA ILE A 564 1.66 -37.25 4.05
C ILE A 564 1.84 -36.61 2.64
N LEU A 565 2.98 -36.76 1.95
CA LEU A 565 3.02 -36.63 0.48
C LEU A 565 3.69 -37.84 -0.18
N PRO A 566 2.96 -38.64 -1.00
CA PRO A 566 3.56 -39.66 -1.84
C PRO A 566 4.67 -39.06 -2.73
N ALA A 567 5.75 -39.81 -2.93
CA ALA A 567 6.95 -39.32 -3.63
C ALA A 567 6.63 -38.84 -5.06
N GLU A 568 5.63 -39.42 -5.71
CA GLU A 568 5.11 -39.01 -7.01
C GLU A 568 4.53 -37.59 -6.98
N VAL A 569 3.84 -37.21 -5.88
CA VAL A 569 3.23 -35.89 -5.71
C VAL A 569 4.29 -34.84 -5.40
N ALA A 570 5.29 -35.16 -4.56
CA ALA A 570 6.42 -34.27 -4.30
C ALA A 570 7.22 -34.00 -5.59
N THR A 571 7.51 -35.06 -6.37
CA THR A 571 8.19 -34.96 -7.66
C THR A 571 7.37 -34.14 -8.68
N ALA A 572 6.04 -34.36 -8.74
CA ALA A 572 5.15 -33.61 -9.62
C ALA A 572 5.06 -32.11 -9.25
N LEU A 573 5.13 -31.76 -7.96
CA LEU A 573 5.15 -30.37 -7.50
C LEU A 573 6.47 -29.67 -7.82
N ILE A 574 7.61 -30.34 -7.65
CA ILE A 574 8.92 -29.81 -8.05
C ILE A 574 8.97 -29.56 -9.57
N ALA A 575 8.56 -30.55 -10.37
CA ALA A 575 8.48 -30.41 -11.83
C ALA A 575 7.47 -29.34 -12.29
N LEU A 576 6.44 -29.05 -11.49
CA LEU A 576 5.51 -27.94 -11.74
C LEU A 576 6.13 -26.59 -11.40
N GLU A 577 6.88 -26.47 -10.30
CA GLU A 577 7.60 -25.25 -9.92
C GLU A 577 8.70 -24.90 -10.94
N GLU A 578 9.49 -25.88 -11.38
CA GLU A 578 10.47 -25.73 -12.47
C GLU A 578 9.80 -25.28 -13.78
N ARG A 579 8.66 -25.89 -14.14
CA ARG A 579 7.88 -25.46 -15.32
C ARG A 579 7.37 -24.03 -15.19
N ILE A 580 6.92 -23.61 -14.00
CA ILE A 580 6.46 -22.24 -13.76
C ILE A 580 7.62 -21.24 -13.86
N ILE A 581 8.82 -21.58 -13.39
CA ILE A 581 10.01 -20.75 -13.54
C ILE A 581 10.38 -20.61 -15.02
N ALA A 582 10.50 -21.72 -15.75
CA ALA A 582 10.79 -21.70 -17.18
C ALA A 582 9.74 -20.92 -18.00
N LEU A 583 8.46 -20.97 -17.62
CA LEU A 583 7.40 -20.18 -18.25
C LEU A 583 7.56 -18.68 -17.99
N HIS A 584 8.01 -18.27 -16.80
CA HIS A 584 8.30 -16.85 -16.51
C HIS A 584 9.50 -16.34 -17.31
N ASP A 585 10.57 -17.14 -17.44
CA ASP A 585 11.75 -16.78 -18.23
C ASP A 585 11.42 -16.63 -19.72
N GLN A 586 10.64 -17.57 -20.29
CA GLN A 586 10.11 -17.45 -21.65
C GLN A 586 9.25 -16.19 -21.84
N LEU A 587 8.43 -15.84 -20.86
CA LEU A 587 7.58 -14.63 -20.91
C LEU A 587 8.41 -13.35 -20.81
N ALA A 588 9.53 -13.37 -20.07
CA ALA A 588 10.51 -12.28 -20.05
C ALA A 588 11.25 -12.14 -21.40
N GLU A 589 11.63 -13.25 -22.03
CA GLU A 589 12.29 -13.25 -23.34
C GLU A 589 11.38 -12.76 -24.46
N VAL A 590 10.11 -13.19 -24.49
CA VAL A 590 9.10 -12.68 -25.45
C VAL A 590 8.91 -11.16 -25.28
N ARG A 591 8.83 -10.66 -24.04
CA ARG A 591 8.78 -9.21 -23.77
C ARG A 591 10.04 -8.48 -24.24
N ALA A 592 11.22 -9.09 -24.13
CA ALA A 592 12.47 -8.50 -24.63
C ALA A 592 12.47 -8.40 -26.17
N GLN A 593 12.00 -9.45 -26.85
CA GLN A 593 11.86 -9.48 -28.32
C GLN A 593 10.82 -8.45 -28.81
N GLU A 594 9.67 -8.35 -28.15
CA GLU A 594 8.63 -7.36 -28.48
C GLU A 594 9.14 -5.92 -28.32
N ASN A 595 9.87 -5.64 -27.23
CA ASN A 595 10.52 -4.35 -27.01
C ASN A 595 11.60 -4.04 -28.07
N ALA A 596 12.39 -5.04 -28.49
CA ALA A 596 13.38 -4.87 -29.56
C ALA A 596 12.70 -4.52 -30.90
N GLY A 597 11.71 -5.32 -31.32
CA GLY A 597 10.92 -5.05 -32.52
C GLY A 597 10.08 -3.77 -32.46
N SER A 598 9.78 -3.24 -31.26
CA SER A 598 9.21 -1.91 -31.12
C SER A 598 10.24 -0.80 -31.39
N ARG A 599 11.50 -0.98 -30.97
CA ARG A 599 12.57 0.00 -31.20
C ARG A 599 12.96 0.10 -32.68
N GLU A 600 13.09 -1.03 -33.38
CA GLU A 600 13.34 -1.03 -34.83
C GLU A 600 12.23 -0.28 -35.60
N ARG A 601 10.97 -0.43 -35.18
CA ARG A 601 9.83 0.30 -35.75
C ARG A 601 9.87 1.80 -35.43
N GLU A 602 10.25 2.20 -34.21
CA GLU A 602 10.45 3.62 -33.85
C GLU A 602 11.61 4.24 -34.67
N GLU A 603 12.72 3.54 -34.89
CA GLU A 603 13.85 4.03 -35.70
C GLU A 603 13.52 4.15 -37.20
N GLY A 604 12.79 3.18 -37.75
CA GLY A 604 12.30 3.24 -39.13
C GLY A 604 11.34 4.42 -39.35
N LEU A 605 10.40 4.63 -38.41
CA LEU A 605 9.46 5.75 -38.47
C LEU A 605 10.18 7.10 -38.35
N ARG A 606 11.16 7.21 -37.44
CA ARG A 606 11.97 8.43 -37.27
C ARG A 606 12.74 8.79 -38.53
N SER A 607 13.31 7.80 -39.21
CA SER A 607 14.02 8.00 -40.48
C SER A 607 13.10 8.55 -41.58
N ALA A 608 11.87 8.04 -41.67
CA ALA A 608 10.87 8.53 -42.61
C ALA A 608 10.38 9.96 -42.28
N VAL A 609 10.22 10.30 -41.00
CA VAL A 609 9.87 11.66 -40.55
C VAL A 609 10.99 12.66 -40.87
N GLU A 610 12.26 12.29 -40.71
CA GLU A 610 13.38 13.15 -41.14
C GLU A 610 13.41 13.36 -42.66
N GLU A 611 13.07 12.33 -43.46
CA GLU A 611 12.98 12.47 -44.92
C GLU A 611 11.82 13.39 -45.34
N LEU A 612 10.67 13.30 -44.66
CA LEU A 612 9.55 14.22 -44.85
C LEU A 612 9.89 15.65 -44.41
N GLY A 613 10.61 15.83 -43.31
CA GLY A 613 11.12 17.13 -42.86
C GLY A 613 12.03 17.77 -43.91
N ARG A 614 13.00 17.01 -44.44
CA ARG A 614 13.85 17.47 -45.55
C ARG A 614 13.03 17.88 -46.77
N LYS A 615 11.99 17.11 -47.14
CA LYS A 615 11.06 17.43 -48.24
C LYS A 615 10.22 18.68 -47.97
N MET A 616 9.90 18.99 -46.71
CA MET A 616 9.09 20.16 -46.29
C MET A 616 9.91 21.46 -46.17
N ASP A 617 11.17 21.37 -45.74
CA ASP A 617 12.14 22.47 -45.86
C ASP A 617 12.44 22.74 -47.34
N GLN A 618 12.61 21.65 -48.11
CA GLN A 618 12.52 21.63 -49.56
C GLN A 618 11.11 21.95 -50.10
N LEU A 619 10.17 22.53 -49.35
CA LEU A 619 8.85 22.99 -49.85
C LEU A 619 8.58 24.44 -49.46
N THR A 620 9.11 24.85 -48.31
CA THR A 620 9.05 26.23 -47.81
C THR A 620 9.91 27.18 -48.65
N GLN A 621 11.01 26.69 -49.25
CA GLN A 621 12.05 27.54 -49.81
C GLN A 621 11.85 27.97 -51.29
N GLN A 622 11.23 27.18 -52.18
CA GLN A 622 10.75 27.74 -53.48
C GLN A 622 9.53 28.65 -53.28
N VAL A 623 8.70 28.41 -52.26
CA VAL A 623 7.60 29.34 -51.90
C VAL A 623 8.14 30.69 -51.44
N ALA A 624 9.20 30.70 -50.61
CA ALA A 624 9.88 31.94 -50.21
C ALA A 624 10.53 32.69 -51.38
N ALA A 625 10.95 31.98 -52.44
CA ALA A 625 11.52 32.58 -53.65
C ALA A 625 10.47 33.23 -54.58
N ALA A 626 9.17 33.10 -54.30
CA ALA A 626 8.07 33.52 -55.18
C ALA A 626 7.26 34.75 -54.69
N ALA A 627 7.71 35.44 -53.63
CA ALA A 627 7.03 36.64 -53.12
C ALA A 627 7.34 37.90 -53.98
N PRO A 628 6.35 38.78 -54.27
CA PRO A 628 6.54 39.90 -55.19
C PRO A 628 7.24 41.11 -54.58
N THR A 629 8.17 41.70 -55.34
CA THR A 629 8.87 42.95 -55.00
C THR A 629 7.92 44.15 -55.00
N VAL A 630 7.94 44.97 -53.94
CA VAL A 630 7.17 46.21 -53.86
C VAL A 630 7.64 47.21 -54.91
N CYS A 631 6.71 47.73 -55.73
CA CYS A 631 6.97 48.81 -56.67
C CYS A 631 7.04 50.17 -55.94
N THR A 632 8.23 50.78 -55.90
CA THR A 632 8.53 52.04 -55.21
C THR A 632 8.05 53.29 -55.95
N ALA A 633 6.80 53.30 -56.46
CA ALA A 633 6.29 54.37 -57.33
C ALA A 633 4.99 55.07 -56.87
N CYS A 634 4.14 54.48 -56.02
CA CYS A 634 2.89 55.11 -55.58
C CYS A 634 2.51 54.78 -54.13
N GLY A 635 2.78 55.71 -53.20
CA GLY A 635 2.48 55.53 -51.79
C GLY A 635 1.11 56.05 -51.39
N HIS A 636 0.10 55.17 -51.29
CA HIS A 636 -1.16 55.43 -50.59
C HIS A 636 -1.57 54.25 -49.72
N ARG A 637 -2.18 54.52 -48.55
CA ARG A 637 -2.84 53.53 -47.70
C ARG A 637 -4.23 53.26 -48.25
N HIS A 638 -4.69 52.01 -48.16
CA HIS A 638 -6.11 51.70 -48.16
C HIS A 638 -6.45 50.79 -46.98
N GLU A 639 -7.53 51.15 -46.28
CA GLU A 639 -8.19 50.31 -45.28
C GLU A 639 -8.97 49.18 -45.98
N ALA A 640 -9.20 48.10 -45.24
CA ALA A 640 -9.93 46.94 -45.74
C ALA A 640 -11.45 47.16 -45.73
N PRO A 641 -12.18 46.65 -46.74
CA PRO A 641 -13.57 46.25 -46.59
C PRO A 641 -13.73 44.73 -46.66
N ALA A 642 -14.65 44.21 -45.85
CA ALA A 642 -15.24 42.88 -45.98
C ALA A 642 -16.65 43.02 -46.61
N PRO A 643 -17.46 41.94 -46.72
CA PRO A 643 -17.24 40.76 -47.57
C PRO A 643 -18.43 40.52 -48.53
N SER A 644 -18.24 39.84 -49.67
CA SER A 644 -19.37 39.38 -50.49
C SER A 644 -19.12 38.09 -51.30
N GLN A 645 -19.92 37.07 -50.97
CA GLN A 645 -20.52 36.01 -51.78
C GLN A 645 -19.81 35.42 -53.04
N ALA A 646 -19.67 34.08 -52.99
CA ALA A 646 -19.89 33.05 -54.03
C ALA A 646 -19.98 33.49 -55.51
N GLU A 647 -19.33 32.81 -56.46
CA GLU A 647 -19.62 31.41 -56.83
C GLU A 647 -18.53 30.74 -57.73
N VAL A 648 -18.54 29.39 -57.73
CA VAL A 648 -18.17 28.47 -58.83
C VAL A 648 -16.75 28.50 -59.46
N GLY A 649 -16.07 27.33 -59.40
CA GLY A 649 -15.53 26.71 -60.63
C GLY A 649 -14.04 26.32 -60.67
N GLY A 650 -13.74 25.02 -60.55
CA GLY A 650 -12.46 24.38 -60.96
C GLY A 650 -11.20 24.77 -60.17
N GLY A 651 -10.20 23.93 -59.96
CA GLY A 651 -9.93 22.60 -60.50
C GLY A 651 -8.44 22.44 -60.84
N SER A 652 -7.77 21.48 -60.20
CA SER A 652 -6.42 20.93 -60.49
C SER A 652 -5.14 21.72 -60.12
N GLY A 653 -4.18 21.00 -59.52
CA GLY A 653 -2.71 21.24 -59.51
C GLY A 653 -2.15 22.41 -58.68
N GLY A 654 -1.06 22.31 -57.90
CA GLY A 654 -0.26 21.14 -57.48
C GLY A 654 1.23 21.46 -57.24
N ALA A 655 1.75 21.16 -56.04
CA ALA A 655 3.19 20.97 -55.68
C ALA A 655 4.16 22.20 -55.75
N SER A 656 4.93 22.52 -54.69
CA SER A 656 6.36 22.15 -54.44
C SER A 656 7.41 23.07 -55.12
N THR A 657 8.71 23.24 -54.75
CA THR A 657 9.63 22.65 -53.72
C THR A 657 10.68 23.65 -53.08
N SER A 658 11.98 23.64 -53.43
CA SER A 658 13.16 23.68 -52.50
C SER A 658 14.32 24.71 -52.64
N GLY A 659 15.00 25.01 -51.51
CA GLY A 659 16.43 25.44 -51.36
C GLY A 659 16.74 26.95 -51.16
N ALA A 660 17.74 27.42 -50.38
CA ALA A 660 18.53 26.80 -49.26
C ALA A 660 19.33 27.85 -48.39
N ALA A 661 19.26 27.68 -47.05
CA ALA A 661 20.18 28.00 -45.92
C ALA A 661 21.52 28.80 -46.02
N ASN A 662 21.84 29.55 -44.94
CA ASN A 662 23.24 29.79 -44.49
C ASN A 662 23.35 30.09 -42.96
N ILE A 663 24.30 29.45 -42.26
CA ILE A 663 24.70 29.54 -40.81
C ILE A 663 26.15 28.97 -40.72
N PRO A 664 26.98 29.09 -39.64
CA PRO A 664 26.92 29.83 -38.35
C PRO A 664 28.22 30.71 -38.16
N PRO A 665 28.81 31.04 -36.96
CA PRO A 665 29.01 30.29 -35.68
C PRO A 665 28.28 30.93 -34.46
N ALA A 666 27.73 30.25 -33.45
CA ALA A 666 28.25 29.23 -32.50
C ALA A 666 28.72 29.81 -31.13
N ALA A 667 27.92 29.57 -30.07
CA ALA A 667 28.36 29.18 -28.70
C ALA A 667 27.15 29.04 -27.74
N GLY A 668 27.14 28.02 -26.86
CA GLY A 668 26.40 28.10 -25.58
C GLY A 668 25.30 27.05 -25.25
N ALA A 669 25.70 25.79 -25.03
CA ALA A 669 25.09 24.88 -24.03
C ALA A 669 23.56 24.59 -24.04
N GLY A 670 23.17 23.64 -24.89
CA GLY A 670 22.31 22.49 -24.60
C GLY A 670 21.22 22.55 -23.51
N ARG A 671 19.96 22.53 -23.95
CA ARG A 671 18.84 21.89 -23.23
C ARG A 671 18.19 20.82 -24.11
N SER A 672 18.10 19.61 -23.58
CA SER A 672 17.51 18.44 -24.25
C SER A 672 15.99 18.61 -24.37
N ALA A 673 15.47 18.64 -25.60
CA ALA A 673 14.04 18.49 -25.85
C ALA A 673 13.71 17.00 -25.96
N GLN A 674 12.78 16.53 -25.12
CA GLN A 674 12.26 15.17 -25.24
C GLN A 674 11.41 15.04 -26.50
N VAL A 675 11.68 13.96 -27.24
CA VAL A 675 10.90 13.48 -28.37
C VAL A 675 9.47 13.21 -27.92
N ARG A 676 8.47 13.74 -28.63
CA ARG A 676 7.09 13.27 -28.52
C ARG A 676 6.95 12.00 -29.34
N ARG A 677 6.33 10.96 -28.77
CA ARG A 677 5.74 9.88 -29.56
C ARG A 677 4.47 10.44 -30.21
N ASP A 678 4.35 10.32 -31.52
CA ASP A 678 3.14 10.73 -32.23
C ASP A 678 2.05 9.66 -32.07
N GLU A 679 0.87 10.09 -31.61
CA GLU A 679 -0.33 9.26 -31.53
C GLU A 679 -0.85 8.93 -32.94
N PRO A 680 -1.53 7.78 -33.15
CA PRO A 680 -2.20 7.49 -34.41
C PRO A 680 -3.17 8.62 -34.77
N ASN A 681 -3.13 9.08 -36.03
CA ASN A 681 -3.88 10.25 -36.52
C ASN A 681 -5.40 9.98 -36.59
N VAL A 682 -6.07 10.05 -35.43
CA VAL A 682 -7.52 10.11 -35.30
C VAL A 682 -7.96 11.57 -35.51
N PRO A 683 -8.90 11.86 -36.43
CA PRO A 683 -9.39 13.23 -36.65
C PRO A 683 -9.87 13.86 -35.34
N ALA A 684 -9.36 15.06 -35.00
CA ALA A 684 -9.45 15.67 -33.67
C ALA A 684 -10.85 16.03 -33.14
N THR A 685 -11.92 15.70 -33.90
CA THR A 685 -13.33 15.87 -33.49
C THR A 685 -14.24 14.85 -34.20
N VAL A 686 -14.20 13.57 -33.81
CA VAL A 686 -15.26 12.61 -34.15
C VAL A 686 -16.40 12.75 -33.15
N THR A 687 -17.56 13.21 -33.62
CA THR A 687 -18.77 13.35 -32.79
C THR A 687 -19.79 12.24 -33.08
N TYR A 688 -20.23 11.56 -32.03
CA TYR A 688 -21.26 10.53 -32.07
C TYR A 688 -22.62 11.14 -31.79
N ASP A 689 -23.60 10.97 -32.70
CA ASP A 689 -24.97 11.41 -32.45
C ASP A 689 -25.73 10.41 -31.58
N LEU A 690 -25.51 10.51 -30.26
CA LEU A 690 -26.31 9.77 -29.28
C LEU A 690 -27.76 10.27 -29.19
N GLY A 691 -28.07 11.42 -29.81
CA GLY A 691 -29.40 12.02 -29.94
C GLY A 691 -30.33 11.21 -30.85
N GLY A 692 -29.78 10.67 -31.94
CA GLY A 692 -30.46 9.78 -32.89
C GLY A 692 -30.81 8.39 -32.36
N VAL A 693 -30.09 7.89 -31.35
CA VAL A 693 -30.29 6.57 -30.73
C VAL A 693 -31.66 6.50 -30.03
N LYS A 694 -32.54 5.63 -30.53
CA LYS A 694 -33.96 5.47 -30.13
C LYS A 694 -34.40 4.02 -29.88
N SER A 695 -33.62 3.02 -30.29
CA SER A 695 -33.89 1.58 -30.10
C SER A 695 -32.72 0.85 -29.42
N VAL A 696 -32.95 -0.37 -28.92
CA VAL A 696 -31.84 -1.23 -28.41
C VAL A 696 -30.92 -1.67 -29.56
N ARG A 697 -31.45 -1.87 -30.76
CA ARG A 697 -30.63 -2.14 -31.95
C ARG A 697 -29.68 -0.98 -32.28
N ASP A 698 -30.15 0.27 -32.24
CA ASP A 698 -29.33 1.46 -32.44
C ASP A 698 -28.16 1.52 -31.43
N VAL A 699 -28.38 1.03 -30.20
CA VAL A 699 -27.34 0.94 -29.15
C VAL A 699 -26.28 -0.10 -29.52
N VAL A 700 -26.68 -1.24 -30.07
CA VAL A 700 -25.74 -2.30 -30.49
C VAL A 700 -24.97 -1.90 -31.75
N ASP A 701 -25.66 -1.35 -32.76
CA ASP A 701 -25.03 -0.84 -33.98
C ASP A 701 -23.96 0.21 -33.66
N LEU A 702 -24.27 1.15 -32.77
CA LEU A 702 -23.34 2.18 -32.30
C LEU A 702 -22.11 1.60 -31.55
N PHE A 703 -22.26 0.48 -30.84
CA PHE A 703 -21.17 -0.13 -30.07
C PHE A 703 -20.32 -1.10 -30.89
N GLU A 704 -20.91 -1.87 -31.80
CA GLU A 704 -20.26 -2.98 -32.49
C GLU A 704 -19.92 -2.70 -33.96
N ARG A 705 -20.61 -1.77 -34.64
CA ARG A 705 -20.44 -1.54 -36.08
C ARG A 705 -19.76 -0.20 -36.36
N ASP A 706 -18.83 -0.22 -37.31
CA ASP A 706 -18.33 1.01 -37.93
C ASP A 706 -19.42 1.59 -38.84
N ASP A 707 -19.62 2.90 -38.76
CA ASP A 707 -20.62 3.64 -39.53
C ASP A 707 -20.13 3.84 -40.99
N PRO A 708 -21.00 3.65 -42.01
CA PRO A 708 -20.67 3.92 -43.42
C PRO A 708 -20.01 5.26 -43.75
N THR A 709 -20.09 6.27 -42.88
CA THR A 709 -19.37 7.56 -43.03
C THR A 709 -17.91 7.54 -42.58
N GLY A 710 -17.39 6.39 -42.14
CA GLY A 710 -16.00 6.21 -41.69
C GLY A 710 -15.77 6.43 -40.19
N ARG A 711 -16.84 6.50 -39.38
CA ARG A 711 -16.72 6.58 -37.91
C ARG A 711 -16.60 5.17 -37.32
N ARG A 712 -15.63 4.97 -36.43
CA ARG A 712 -15.39 3.69 -35.76
C ARG A 712 -16.47 3.38 -34.71
N SER A 713 -16.66 2.10 -34.40
CA SER A 713 -17.58 1.67 -33.35
C SER A 713 -17.15 2.18 -31.96
N LEU A 714 -18.09 2.30 -31.02
CA LEU A 714 -17.73 2.75 -29.66
C LEU A 714 -16.82 1.74 -28.92
N LEU A 715 -16.92 0.43 -29.18
CA LEU A 715 -15.95 -0.53 -28.64
C LEU A 715 -14.54 -0.22 -29.12
N TRP A 716 -14.37 0.01 -30.43
CA TRP A 716 -13.07 0.36 -30.99
C TRP A 716 -12.50 1.65 -30.38
N MET A 717 -13.35 2.65 -30.11
CA MET A 717 -12.95 3.89 -29.42
C MET A 717 -12.60 3.70 -27.94
N GLU A 718 -13.27 2.80 -27.23
CA GLU A 718 -12.94 2.46 -25.83
C GLU A 718 -11.57 1.77 -25.72
N GLU A 719 -11.18 0.98 -26.73
CA GLU A 719 -9.92 0.24 -26.77
C GLU A 719 -8.75 1.03 -27.40
N ASN A 720 -9.01 1.78 -28.47
CA ASN A 720 -7.97 2.39 -29.33
C ASN A 720 -8.07 3.92 -29.44
N GLY A 721 -9.09 4.55 -28.83
CA GLY A 721 -9.31 5.99 -28.91
C GLY A 721 -8.41 6.81 -27.94
N PRO A 722 -8.13 8.09 -28.25
CA PRO A 722 -7.31 8.94 -27.38
C PRO A 722 -7.98 9.17 -26.01
N LYS A 723 -7.18 9.24 -24.93
CA LYS A 723 -7.65 9.19 -23.51
C LYS A 723 -8.73 10.21 -23.10
N ASN A 724 -9.02 11.21 -23.93
CA ASN A 724 -10.04 12.24 -23.73
C ASN A 724 -11.20 12.25 -24.77
N TRP A 725 -11.32 11.26 -25.67
CA TRP A 725 -12.32 11.25 -26.75
C TRP A 725 -13.77 11.39 -26.26
N ARG A 726 -14.08 10.86 -25.07
CA ARG A 726 -15.39 11.02 -24.39
C ARG A 726 -15.70 12.47 -24.02
N ALA A 727 -14.69 13.28 -23.69
CA ALA A 727 -14.86 14.69 -23.30
C ALA A 727 -15.09 15.62 -24.50
N GLN A 728 -14.82 15.14 -25.73
CA GLN A 728 -15.06 15.86 -26.98
C GLN A 728 -16.51 15.72 -27.48
N GLN A 729 -17.30 14.82 -26.87
CA GLN A 729 -18.70 14.60 -27.24
C GLN A 729 -19.60 15.69 -26.64
N LYS A 730 -20.30 16.45 -27.49
CA LYS A 730 -21.21 17.55 -27.07
C LYS A 730 -22.55 17.05 -26.49
N ILE A 731 -22.53 16.03 -25.62
CA ILE A 731 -23.73 15.32 -25.17
C ILE A 731 -23.72 15.13 -23.65
N PRO A 732 -24.86 15.27 -22.94
CA PRO A 732 -24.93 15.03 -21.50
C PRO A 732 -24.41 13.63 -21.12
N ARG A 733 -23.41 13.60 -20.22
CA ARG A 733 -22.76 12.38 -19.68
C ARG A 733 -23.75 11.27 -19.30
N GLN A 734 -24.90 11.67 -18.73
CA GLN A 734 -25.99 10.79 -18.33
C GLN A 734 -26.58 9.95 -19.49
N ARG A 735 -26.66 10.49 -20.72
CA ARG A 735 -27.22 9.78 -21.88
C ARG A 735 -26.26 8.70 -22.41
N PHE A 736 -24.95 8.96 -22.37
CA PHE A 736 -23.93 7.93 -22.66
C PHE A 736 -23.96 6.81 -21.62
N ASP A 737 -24.05 7.15 -20.32
CA ASP A 737 -24.21 6.17 -19.24
C ASP A 737 -25.49 5.33 -19.38
N ASP A 738 -26.59 5.91 -19.88
CA ASP A 738 -27.84 5.19 -20.16
C ASP A 738 -27.64 4.15 -21.27
N ILE A 739 -27.06 4.57 -22.40
CA ILE A 739 -26.77 3.74 -23.57
C ILE A 739 -25.81 2.60 -23.20
N LYS A 740 -24.70 2.89 -22.50
CA LYS A 740 -23.72 1.87 -22.11
C LYS A 740 -24.31 0.81 -21.17
N VAL A 741 -25.15 1.20 -20.21
CA VAL A 741 -25.79 0.22 -19.30
C VAL A 741 -26.78 -0.68 -20.05
N ILE A 742 -27.41 -0.18 -21.12
CA ILE A 742 -28.25 -1.00 -22.01
C ILE A 742 -27.38 -1.98 -22.81
N TYR A 743 -26.28 -1.51 -23.44
CA TYR A 743 -25.34 -2.37 -24.16
C TYR A 743 -24.75 -3.49 -23.27
N ASP A 744 -24.17 -3.12 -22.11
CA ASP A 744 -23.67 -4.09 -21.11
C ASP A 744 -24.77 -5.09 -20.67
N GLY A 745 -26.04 -4.67 -20.70
CA GLY A 745 -27.20 -5.50 -20.43
C GLY A 745 -27.53 -6.49 -21.55
N VAL A 746 -27.40 -6.09 -22.81
CA VAL A 746 -27.53 -6.98 -23.98
C VAL A 746 -26.44 -8.06 -23.96
N CYS A 747 -25.18 -7.68 -23.76
CA CYS A 747 -24.06 -8.64 -23.69
C CYS A 747 -24.24 -9.65 -22.54
N ALA A 748 -24.65 -9.17 -21.36
CA ALA A 748 -24.95 -10.04 -20.23
C ALA A 748 -26.11 -11.01 -20.51
N LEU A 749 -27.15 -10.55 -21.24
CA LEU A 749 -28.28 -11.39 -21.64
C LEU A 749 -27.89 -12.42 -22.71
N ALA A 750 -27.03 -12.05 -23.66
CA ALA A 750 -26.48 -12.92 -24.70
C ALA A 750 -25.70 -14.10 -24.08
N ILE A 751 -24.79 -13.79 -23.15
CA ILE A 751 -24.03 -14.78 -22.38
C ILE A 751 -24.99 -15.68 -21.57
N TYR A 752 -25.89 -15.08 -20.79
CA TYR A 752 -26.80 -15.83 -19.90
C TYR A 752 -27.76 -16.77 -20.67
N ARG A 753 -28.22 -16.38 -21.87
CA ARG A 753 -29.13 -17.18 -22.70
C ARG A 753 -28.44 -18.07 -23.72
N ARG A 754 -27.11 -18.01 -23.85
CA ARG A 754 -26.34 -18.61 -24.96
C ARG A 754 -26.98 -18.28 -26.31
N ARG A 755 -27.03 -16.98 -26.62
CA ARG A 755 -27.57 -16.41 -27.86
C ARG A 755 -26.60 -15.34 -28.39
N THR A 756 -26.73 -14.99 -29.67
CA THR A 756 -25.98 -13.86 -30.26
C THR A 756 -26.41 -12.53 -29.63
N VAL A 757 -25.51 -11.52 -29.66
CA VAL A 757 -25.82 -10.16 -29.18
C VAL A 757 -27.06 -9.61 -29.88
N GLU A 758 -27.16 -9.78 -31.21
CA GLU A 758 -28.32 -9.38 -32.01
C GLU A 758 -29.63 -10.05 -31.56
N THR A 759 -29.62 -11.35 -31.26
CA THR A 759 -30.80 -12.06 -30.70
C THR A 759 -31.16 -11.54 -29.31
N ALA A 760 -30.17 -11.25 -28.46
CA ALA A 760 -30.38 -10.68 -27.14
C ALA A 760 -30.90 -9.23 -27.20
N ALA A 761 -30.45 -8.45 -28.18
CA ALA A 761 -30.91 -7.09 -28.44
C ALA A 761 -32.39 -7.10 -28.82
N ASN A 762 -32.79 -7.98 -29.75
CA ASN A 762 -34.19 -8.16 -30.15
C ASN A 762 -35.10 -8.50 -28.95
N LEU A 763 -34.70 -9.44 -28.10
CA LEU A 763 -35.45 -9.79 -26.89
C LEU A 763 -35.61 -8.62 -25.90
N LEU A 764 -34.58 -7.79 -25.78
CA LEU A 764 -34.58 -6.62 -24.90
C LEU A 764 -35.36 -5.44 -25.51
N GLU A 765 -35.37 -5.33 -26.84
CA GLU A 765 -36.17 -4.35 -27.58
C GLU A 765 -37.66 -4.70 -27.60
N ASP A 766 -38.01 -5.98 -27.77
CA ASP A 766 -39.38 -6.47 -27.63
C ASP A 766 -39.90 -6.22 -26.21
N LEU A 767 -39.08 -6.42 -25.19
CA LEU A 767 -39.41 -6.03 -23.81
C LEU A 767 -39.59 -4.51 -23.69
N GLN A 768 -38.70 -3.70 -24.26
CA GLN A 768 -38.82 -2.24 -24.24
C GLN A 768 -40.13 -1.77 -24.87
N ARG A 769 -40.50 -2.34 -26.03
CA ARG A 769 -41.73 -2.03 -26.79
C ARG A 769 -42.98 -2.49 -26.02
N ARG A 770 -42.98 -3.72 -25.50
CA ARG A 770 -44.11 -4.31 -24.76
C ARG A 770 -44.42 -3.57 -23.46
N GLU A 771 -43.39 -3.24 -22.68
CA GLU A 771 -43.53 -2.53 -21.40
C GLU A 771 -43.55 -0.99 -21.56
N ARG A 772 -43.44 -0.47 -22.80
CA ARG A 772 -43.31 0.96 -23.14
C ARG A 772 -42.23 1.70 -22.34
N PHE A 773 -41.09 1.05 -22.11
CA PHE A 773 -40.01 1.63 -21.31
C PHE A 773 -39.25 2.73 -22.07
N SER A 774 -39.14 3.90 -21.45
CA SER A 774 -38.07 4.86 -21.79
C SER A 774 -36.69 4.25 -21.50
N PHE A 775 -35.64 4.76 -22.16
CA PHE A 775 -34.25 4.33 -21.94
C PHE A 775 -33.85 4.35 -20.44
N ARG A 776 -34.30 5.38 -19.71
CA ARG A 776 -34.08 5.50 -18.26
C ARG A 776 -34.77 4.38 -17.46
N GLN A 777 -36.00 4.00 -17.84
CA GLN A 777 -36.71 2.88 -17.19
C GLN A 777 -36.05 1.54 -17.55
N LEU A 778 -35.67 1.33 -18.80
CA LEU A 778 -34.96 0.13 -19.26
C LEU A 778 -33.62 -0.04 -18.52
N ARG A 779 -32.83 1.02 -18.36
CA ARG A 779 -31.60 1.04 -17.54
C ARG A 779 -31.88 0.60 -16.09
N LEU A 780 -32.91 1.16 -15.45
CA LEU A 780 -33.23 0.83 -14.06
C LEU A 780 -33.68 -0.63 -13.92
N PHE A 781 -34.45 -1.14 -14.90
CA PHE A 781 -34.85 -2.54 -14.97
C PHE A 781 -33.64 -3.48 -15.12
N ILE A 782 -32.72 -3.19 -16.04
CA ILE A 782 -31.47 -3.97 -16.24
C ILE A 782 -30.62 -3.97 -14.97
N ARG A 783 -30.45 -2.80 -14.32
CA ARG A 783 -29.71 -2.70 -13.04
C ARG A 783 -30.36 -3.55 -11.95
N LYS A 784 -31.69 -3.48 -11.79
CA LYS A 784 -32.42 -4.30 -10.82
C LYS A 784 -32.22 -5.80 -11.09
N LYS A 785 -32.35 -6.24 -12.35
CA LYS A 785 -32.16 -7.65 -12.74
C LYS A 785 -30.72 -8.13 -12.55
N ARG A 786 -29.70 -7.30 -12.78
CA ARG A 786 -28.29 -7.64 -12.47
C ARG A 786 -28.02 -7.79 -10.98
N VAL A 787 -28.72 -7.05 -10.11
CA VAL A 787 -28.63 -7.23 -8.64
C VAL A 787 -29.35 -8.52 -8.22
N GLU A 788 -30.59 -8.74 -8.67
CA GLU A 788 -31.34 -9.98 -8.41
C GLU A 788 -30.58 -11.24 -8.87
N ALA A 789 -29.88 -11.19 -10.01
CA ALA A 789 -29.06 -12.29 -10.49
C ALA A 789 -27.78 -12.52 -9.65
N LYS A 790 -27.19 -11.46 -9.07
CA LYS A 790 -26.02 -11.59 -8.19
C LYS A 790 -26.36 -12.22 -6.86
N GLU A 791 -27.45 -11.83 -6.23
CA GLU A 791 -27.88 -12.47 -4.97
C GLU A 791 -28.26 -13.93 -5.20
N ARG A 792 -28.99 -14.27 -6.27
CA ARG A 792 -29.28 -15.66 -6.63
C ARG A 792 -28.04 -16.51 -6.91
N HIS A 793 -27.01 -15.94 -7.54
CA HIS A 793 -25.76 -16.66 -7.76
C HIS A 793 -25.01 -16.90 -6.44
N LYS A 794 -25.05 -15.94 -5.52
CA LYS A 794 -24.48 -16.07 -4.18
C LYS A 794 -25.22 -17.12 -3.35
N GLU A 795 -26.56 -17.12 -3.38
CA GLU A 795 -27.41 -18.17 -2.77
C GLU A 795 -27.03 -19.56 -3.31
N ALA A 796 -26.98 -19.74 -4.63
CA ALA A 796 -26.60 -21.01 -5.24
C ALA A 796 -25.15 -21.44 -4.95
N VAL A 797 -24.22 -20.50 -4.73
CA VAL A 797 -22.83 -20.80 -4.34
C VAL A 797 -22.75 -21.26 -2.88
N GLU A 798 -23.58 -20.72 -1.97
CA GLU A 798 -23.67 -21.25 -0.61
C GLU A 798 -24.38 -22.60 -0.58
N GLU A 799 -25.46 -22.80 -1.33
CA GLU A 799 -26.17 -24.10 -1.46
C GLU A 799 -25.24 -25.22 -1.96
N VAL A 800 -24.36 -24.93 -2.95
CA VAL A 800 -23.34 -25.87 -3.43
C VAL A 800 -22.24 -26.13 -2.39
N LYS A 801 -21.91 -25.16 -1.52
CA LYS A 801 -20.97 -25.40 -0.42
C LYS A 801 -21.61 -26.24 0.67
N GLU A 802 -22.87 -25.99 1.04
CA GLU A 802 -23.61 -26.76 2.02
C GLU A 802 -23.78 -28.22 1.55
N ALA A 803 -24.22 -28.44 0.31
CA ALA A 803 -24.30 -29.78 -0.27
C ALA A 803 -22.94 -30.49 -0.36
N ARG A 804 -21.83 -29.75 -0.58
CA ARG A 804 -20.48 -30.30 -0.51
C ARG A 804 -20.08 -30.66 0.92
N ILE A 805 -20.39 -29.82 1.90
CA ILE A 805 -20.12 -30.10 3.32
C ILE A 805 -20.91 -31.34 3.76
N GLU A 806 -22.20 -31.45 3.43
CA GLU A 806 -23.02 -32.63 3.74
C GLU A 806 -22.48 -33.90 3.10
N ARG A 807 -22.06 -33.85 1.83
CA ARG A 807 -21.44 -34.99 1.15
C ARG A 807 -20.09 -35.36 1.78
N ASP A 808 -19.19 -34.40 1.98
CA ASP A 808 -17.86 -34.63 2.54
C ASP A 808 -17.98 -35.18 4.00
N PHE A 809 -19.02 -34.78 4.74
CA PHE A 809 -19.37 -35.32 6.06
C PHE A 809 -20.01 -36.72 6.00
N GLY A 810 -20.87 -36.98 5.01
CA GLY A 810 -21.44 -38.31 4.75
C GLY A 810 -20.40 -39.34 4.30
N GLU A 811 -19.43 -38.92 3.49
CA GLU A 811 -18.27 -39.73 3.10
C GLU A 811 -17.43 -40.09 4.34
N MET A 812 -17.16 -39.13 5.24
CA MET A 812 -16.53 -39.39 6.55
C MET A 812 -17.29 -40.45 7.37
N LEU A 813 -18.60 -40.30 7.55
CA LEU A 813 -19.41 -41.24 8.32
C LEU A 813 -19.50 -42.63 7.67
N SER A 814 -19.41 -42.71 6.34
CA SER A 814 -19.36 -44.00 5.63
C SER A 814 -18.00 -44.71 5.78
N ALA A 815 -16.91 -43.96 5.94
CA ALA A 815 -15.57 -44.50 6.15
C ALA A 815 -15.37 -45.10 7.56
N GLU A 816 -16.11 -44.62 8.57
CA GLU A 816 -16.08 -45.15 9.95
C GLU A 816 -16.98 -46.39 10.16
N CYS A 817 -17.82 -46.76 9.17
CA CYS A 817 -18.82 -47.84 9.30
C CYS A 817 -18.57 -49.07 8.42
N SER A 818 -17.40 -49.20 7.80
CA SER A 818 -17.00 -50.42 7.08
C SER A 818 -15.94 -51.19 7.90
N PRO A 819 -16.18 -52.47 8.25
CA PRO A 819 -15.27 -53.27 9.08
C PRO A 819 -14.02 -53.77 8.33
#